data_AF-A0AAN6UQN0-F1
#
_entry.id   AF-A0AAN6UQN0-F1
#
_cell.length_a   1.000
_cell.length_b   1.000
_cell.length_c   1.000
_cell.angle_alpha   90.00
_cell.angle_beta   90.00
_cell.angle_gamma   90.00
#
_symmetry.space_group_name_H-M   'P 1'
#
loop_
_entity.id
_entity.type
_entity.pdbx_description
1 polymer ?
#
loop_
_entity_poly.entity_id
_entity_poly.type
_entity_poly.pdbx_seq_one_letter_code
_entity_poly.pdbx_strand_id
1 'polypeptide(L)'
;VTPMAVPSLPPADAVDADHVGGRAAHTEPGDADYAREVFGRTDGATEEDIEKELVAKASALGMKLPLSAKPSTQAATAHPGDSQETLALPAGRAASAWTNETAVSRPASHASQQSGSRPATSTESTQGRTKSRSLSFSQYDKYLGQVDPALDQPKLVGPNPTRTARPAGIVARPDTKSGVKSFTRSIANKLRRRRAAPPAQTLKPCICCREDFASDNDALQTLLCGHAYCRDCLGVMVAQSMADESRMPPRCCTQPIPSAIIKLVLAPDMQQLFLKQVVQHSTPWEARIFCPSAACGEFIPPVDALDPKHPFEAVCRSCSTAVCIMCKRAAHPLGQDCPEDRDLDSVLRMGEQSGWRRCYKCRMLVELAQGCTHITCRCKAQFCYICGAVWDHAVGCPNFCNGEEELERRRAEEDAREAEREAETRALQKAEAAEETARLEASRNTAASSEFVALRTQQAAEMARFRGYEAKAMDALRARQSRRREALEARLADLDDKMRDRHAKTEQHLDDRQILAELELQSVLEDKEKKVRLKLRYMEDYCHGTGPEEARHEARAMPPRQVTARDLEQLRQQYCVRDGMERRHQSQINGLREKQAKKMQELVDRHQAEMDALDDRKIDEMEGLAAELAADEDALLARIAQRQARLEMRWDLMAEVLRVEMERREGKTFAKVEAPKWP
;
A
#
# COMPACT_ATOMS: atom_id res chain seq x y z
N VAL A 1 -23.44 14.13 52.48
CA VAL A 1 -24.01 15.11 51.55
C VAL A 1 -24.03 14.44 50.19
N THR A 2 -25.21 14.37 49.58
CA THR A 2 -25.52 13.73 48.29
C THR A 2 -24.49 14.03 47.19
N PRO A 3 -24.21 13.09 46.25
CA PRO A 3 -23.40 13.41 45.09
C PRO A 3 -24.21 14.38 44.22
N MET A 4 -23.77 15.64 44.14
CA MET A 4 -24.37 16.60 43.23
C MET A 4 -23.95 16.24 41.81
N ALA A 5 -24.96 16.11 40.96
CA ALA A 5 -24.82 15.86 39.54
C ALA A 5 -23.97 16.96 38.87
N VAL A 6 -23.10 16.52 37.96
CA VAL A 6 -22.38 17.36 37.00
C VAL A 6 -23.40 18.14 36.16
N PRO A 7 -23.34 19.48 36.06
CA PRO A 7 -24.21 20.20 35.15
C PRO A 7 -23.69 20.03 33.72
N SER A 8 -24.50 19.39 32.88
CA SER A 8 -24.36 19.40 31.43
C SER A 8 -24.54 20.83 30.90
N LEU A 9 -23.52 21.36 30.23
CA LEU A 9 -23.59 22.62 29.47
C LEU A 9 -24.56 22.46 28.28
N PRO A 10 -25.44 23.43 28.00
CA PRO A 10 -26.34 23.39 26.85
C PRO A 10 -25.59 23.78 25.56
N PRO A 11 -26.08 23.35 24.38
CA PRO A 11 -25.55 23.83 23.11
C PRO A 11 -25.98 25.28 22.89
N ALA A 12 -25.02 26.15 22.56
CA ALA A 12 -25.29 27.55 22.24
C ALA A 12 -25.49 27.68 20.73
N ASP A 13 -26.76 27.80 20.31
CA ASP A 13 -27.15 28.45 19.06
C ASP A 13 -28.05 29.65 19.37
N ALA A 14 -27.83 30.71 18.58
CA ALA A 14 -28.63 31.92 18.39
C ALA A 14 -28.63 33.00 19.48
N VAL A 15 -27.87 34.07 19.23
CA VAL A 15 -28.33 35.45 19.49
C VAL A 15 -27.72 36.44 18.49
N ASP A 16 -28.62 36.99 17.68
CA ASP A 16 -28.79 38.33 17.14
C ASP A 16 -27.64 39.17 16.54
N ALA A 17 -27.94 39.57 15.30
CA ALA A 17 -27.41 40.72 14.58
C ALA A 17 -27.95 42.04 15.18
N ASP A 18 -27.08 43.04 15.37
CA ASP A 18 -27.12 44.33 14.63
C ASP A 18 -26.14 45.39 15.21
N HIS A 19 -25.46 46.10 14.28
CA HIS A 19 -24.93 47.49 14.35
C HIS A 19 -23.79 47.81 15.38
N VAL A 20 -22.65 48.48 15.10
CA VAL A 20 -22.01 49.24 14.00
C VAL A 20 -20.50 49.25 14.27
N GLY A 21 -19.67 49.19 13.22
CA GLY A 21 -18.27 49.62 13.33
C GLY A 21 -17.43 49.16 12.14
N GLY A 22 -17.35 50.00 11.11
CA GLY A 22 -16.64 49.74 9.86
C GLY A 22 -15.23 49.18 10.09
N ARG A 23 -15.07 47.90 9.79
CA ARG A 23 -13.79 47.23 9.74
C ARG A 23 -13.81 46.48 8.43
N ALA A 24 -12.95 46.90 7.50
CA ALA A 24 -12.83 46.31 6.18
C ALA A 24 -12.66 44.79 6.35
N ALA A 25 -13.75 44.05 6.13
CA ALA A 25 -13.70 42.63 5.92
C ALA A 25 -12.95 42.48 4.61
N HIS A 26 -11.71 42.01 4.67
CA HIS A 26 -11.00 41.55 3.49
C HIS A 26 -11.70 40.28 3.03
N THR A 27 -12.81 40.47 2.32
CA THR A 27 -13.49 39.47 1.52
C THR A 27 -12.45 38.84 0.60
N GLU A 28 -12.54 37.52 0.41
CA GLU A 28 -11.71 36.87 -0.60
C GLU A 28 -11.81 37.64 -1.92
N PRO A 29 -10.69 37.90 -2.60
CA PRO A 29 -10.73 38.59 -3.88
C PRO A 29 -11.59 37.77 -4.84
N GLY A 30 -12.78 38.31 -5.12
CA GLY A 30 -13.77 37.65 -5.96
C GLY A 30 -13.33 37.65 -7.43
N ASP A 31 -14.08 36.96 -8.28
CA ASP A 31 -13.83 36.92 -9.73
C ASP A 31 -13.81 38.33 -10.36
N ALA A 32 -14.58 39.27 -9.79
CA ALA A 32 -14.59 40.67 -10.21
C ALA A 32 -13.30 41.43 -9.86
N ASP A 33 -12.66 41.11 -8.73
CA ASP A 33 -11.40 41.72 -8.33
C ASP A 33 -10.24 41.15 -9.16
N TYR A 34 -10.30 39.86 -9.47
CA TYR A 34 -9.37 39.22 -10.42
C TYR A 34 -9.40 39.88 -11.80
N ALA A 35 -10.59 40.06 -12.39
CA ALA A 35 -10.73 40.68 -13.70
C ALA A 35 -10.19 42.12 -13.73
N ARG A 36 -10.43 42.88 -12.65
CA ARG A 36 -9.95 44.27 -12.52
C ARG A 36 -8.43 44.34 -12.34
N GLU A 37 -7.87 43.52 -11.45
CA GLU A 37 -6.46 43.59 -11.06
C GLU A 37 -5.53 42.96 -12.12
N VAL A 38 -5.94 41.87 -12.76
CA VAL A 38 -5.11 41.13 -13.73
C VAL A 38 -5.31 41.64 -15.16
N PHE A 39 -6.56 41.91 -15.56
CA PHE A 39 -6.85 42.37 -16.94
C PHE A 39 -7.04 43.88 -17.07
N GLY A 40 -7.11 44.63 -15.96
CA GLY A 40 -7.23 46.09 -16.01
C GLY A 40 -8.56 46.60 -16.57
N ARG A 41 -9.59 45.74 -16.67
CA ARG A 41 -10.92 46.13 -17.15
C ARG A 41 -11.73 46.78 -16.02
N THR A 42 -12.37 47.90 -16.32
CA THR A 42 -13.25 48.63 -15.39
C THR A 42 -14.74 48.44 -15.72
N ASP A 43 -15.01 47.78 -16.83
CA ASP A 43 -16.28 47.61 -17.52
C ASP A 43 -17.13 46.43 -17.00
N GLY A 44 -16.67 45.76 -15.92
CA GLY A 44 -17.40 44.66 -15.28
C GLY A 44 -17.44 43.35 -16.09
N ALA A 45 -16.74 43.28 -17.22
CA ALA A 45 -16.61 42.08 -18.03
C ALA A 45 -15.92 40.96 -17.24
N THR A 46 -16.49 39.77 -17.28
CA THR A 46 -15.93 38.59 -16.59
C THR A 46 -14.79 37.98 -17.39
N GLU A 47 -13.96 37.17 -16.74
CA GLU A 47 -12.91 36.39 -17.40
C GLU A 47 -13.48 35.56 -18.57
N GLU A 48 -14.67 35.00 -18.40
CA GLU A 48 -15.35 34.22 -19.44
C GLU A 48 -15.74 35.05 -20.67
N ASP A 49 -16.10 36.32 -20.49
CA ASP A 49 -16.47 37.18 -21.61
C ASP A 49 -15.26 37.47 -22.49
N ILE A 50 -14.08 37.63 -21.86
CA ILE A 50 -12.81 37.83 -22.56
C ILE A 50 -12.41 36.57 -23.33
N GLU A 51 -12.56 35.39 -22.71
CA GLU A 51 -12.32 34.11 -23.37
C GLU A 51 -13.27 33.89 -24.55
N LYS A 52 -14.57 34.17 -24.38
CA LYS A 52 -15.58 34.05 -25.45
C LYS A 52 -15.24 34.95 -26.64
N GLU A 53 -14.81 36.19 -26.39
CA GLU A 53 -14.40 37.12 -27.45
C GLU A 53 -13.18 36.59 -28.23
N LEU A 54 -12.18 36.04 -27.53
CA LEU A 54 -10.97 35.49 -28.14
C LEU A 54 -11.26 34.21 -28.94
N VAL A 55 -12.09 33.32 -28.39
CA VAL A 55 -12.57 32.11 -29.07
C VAL A 55 -13.37 32.46 -30.32
N ALA A 56 -14.23 33.49 -30.25
CA ALA A 56 -14.97 33.99 -31.41
C ALA A 56 -14.02 34.48 -32.51
N LYS A 57 -12.98 35.26 -32.16
CA LYS A 57 -11.94 35.70 -33.11
C LYS A 57 -11.21 34.52 -33.76
N ALA A 58 -10.77 33.53 -32.97
CA ALA A 58 -10.12 32.33 -33.49
C ALA A 58 -11.02 31.52 -34.43
N SER A 59 -12.31 31.39 -34.09
CA SER A 59 -13.29 30.71 -34.93
C SER A 59 -13.56 31.43 -36.25
N ALA A 60 -13.59 32.77 -36.25
CA ALA A 60 -13.72 33.58 -37.47
C ALA A 60 -12.50 33.43 -38.39
N LEU A 61 -11.33 33.13 -37.82
CA LEU A 61 -10.13 32.77 -38.58
C LEU A 61 -10.11 31.31 -39.03
N GLY A 62 -11.14 30.51 -38.75
CA GLY A 62 -11.22 29.11 -39.18
C GLY A 62 -10.22 28.18 -38.47
N MET A 63 -9.74 28.56 -37.29
CA MET A 63 -8.82 27.76 -36.50
C MET A 63 -9.56 26.60 -35.81
N LYS A 64 -8.94 25.41 -35.80
CA LYS A 64 -9.44 24.29 -34.99
C LYS A 64 -9.14 24.59 -33.52
N LEU A 65 -10.14 25.10 -32.81
CA LEU A 65 -10.06 25.36 -31.37
C LEU A 65 -9.87 24.05 -30.59
N PRO A 66 -9.04 24.03 -29.53
CA PRO A 66 -9.07 22.95 -28.56
C PRO A 66 -10.48 22.86 -27.97
N LEU A 67 -11.09 21.67 -27.99
CA LEU A 67 -12.37 21.44 -27.33
C LEU A 67 -12.21 21.78 -25.85
N SER A 68 -12.97 22.76 -25.38
CA SER A 68 -13.03 23.16 -23.98
C SER A 68 -13.39 21.94 -23.13
N ALA A 69 -12.41 21.42 -22.40
CA ALA A 69 -12.64 20.46 -21.33
C ALA A 69 -13.32 21.21 -20.19
N LYS A 70 -14.66 21.13 -20.14
CA LYS A 70 -15.40 21.59 -18.97
C LYS A 70 -14.91 20.83 -17.73
N PRO A 71 -14.60 21.48 -16.60
CA PRO A 71 -14.43 20.79 -15.35
C PRO A 71 -15.78 20.20 -14.94
N SER A 72 -15.83 18.87 -14.81
CA SER A 72 -16.99 18.14 -14.30
C SER A 72 -17.19 18.45 -12.82
N THR A 73 -18.02 19.44 -12.50
CA THR A 73 -18.59 19.59 -11.16
C THR A 73 -19.82 18.69 -11.08
N GLN A 74 -19.66 17.48 -10.53
CA GLN A 74 -20.77 16.69 -10.00
C GLN A 74 -20.48 16.41 -8.52
N ALA A 75 -20.88 17.35 -7.67
CA ALA A 75 -21.32 17.04 -6.33
C ALA A 75 -22.86 17.05 -6.38
N ALA A 76 -23.47 15.88 -6.39
CA ALA A 76 -24.90 15.72 -6.23
C ALA A 76 -25.14 14.76 -5.06
N THR A 77 -25.71 15.35 -4.01
CA THR A 77 -26.33 14.74 -2.85
C THR A 77 -27.32 13.63 -3.23
N ALA A 78 -27.18 12.47 -2.60
CA ALA A 78 -28.18 11.40 -2.57
C ALA A 78 -29.33 11.80 -1.61
N HIS A 79 -30.62 11.64 -1.92
CA HIS A 79 -31.45 10.42 -1.97
C HIS A 79 -32.92 10.84 -2.23
N PRO A 80 -33.94 9.96 -2.26
CA PRO A 80 -34.07 8.62 -2.85
C PRO A 80 -35.31 8.52 -3.78
N GLY A 81 -35.37 7.50 -4.65
CA GLY A 81 -36.56 7.25 -5.47
C GLY A 81 -36.51 5.88 -6.15
N ASP A 82 -37.53 5.10 -5.83
CA ASP A 82 -37.77 3.68 -6.12
C ASP A 82 -38.02 3.37 -7.61
N SER A 83 -38.00 2.08 -7.94
CA SER A 83 -38.57 1.41 -9.14
C SER A 83 -37.61 0.95 -10.27
N GLN A 84 -37.35 -0.37 -10.22
CA GLN A 84 -37.62 -1.39 -11.25
C GLN A 84 -36.75 -1.58 -12.53
N GLU A 85 -36.42 -2.85 -12.71
CA GLU A 85 -36.36 -3.64 -13.96
C GLU A 85 -35.15 -3.56 -14.91
N THR A 86 -34.41 -4.68 -14.89
CA THR A 86 -33.92 -5.49 -16.03
C THR A 86 -33.90 -4.89 -17.44
N LEU A 87 -32.76 -4.99 -18.14
CA LEU A 87 -32.60 -5.80 -19.36
C LEU A 87 -31.15 -5.77 -19.91
N ALA A 88 -30.87 -6.71 -20.80
CA ALA A 88 -29.58 -7.25 -21.19
C ALA A 88 -28.76 -6.42 -22.21
N LEU A 89 -27.42 -6.63 -22.14
CA LEU A 89 -26.42 -6.85 -23.24
C LEU A 89 -26.89 -6.66 -24.70
N PRO A 90 -26.02 -6.21 -25.65
CA PRO A 90 -24.79 -6.96 -25.93
C PRO A 90 -23.55 -6.19 -26.44
N ALA A 91 -22.47 -6.97 -26.49
CA ALA A 91 -21.14 -6.68 -26.97
C ALA A 91 -21.05 -6.28 -28.46
N GLY A 92 -20.04 -5.46 -28.77
CA GLY A 92 -19.53 -5.21 -30.12
C GLY A 92 -18.01 -5.09 -30.10
N ARG A 93 -17.34 -6.02 -30.78
CA ARG A 93 -15.89 -6.05 -31.04
C ARG A 93 -15.47 -4.91 -31.98
N ALA A 94 -14.28 -4.35 -31.78
CA ALA A 94 -13.41 -3.90 -32.86
C ALA A 94 -11.94 -3.89 -32.39
N ALA A 95 -11.06 -4.36 -33.26
CA ALA A 95 -9.65 -4.60 -33.03
C ALA A 95 -8.75 -3.49 -33.62
N SER A 96 -7.46 -3.60 -33.29
CA SER A 96 -6.27 -3.03 -33.94
C SER A 96 -5.95 -1.55 -33.72
N ALA A 97 -4.77 -1.28 -33.14
CA ALA A 97 -3.65 -0.72 -33.87
C ALA A 97 -2.38 -0.78 -33.00
N TRP A 98 -1.29 -1.24 -33.62
CA TRP A 98 0.08 -1.21 -33.10
C TRP A 98 0.64 0.21 -33.15
N THR A 99 1.50 0.55 -32.19
CA THR A 99 2.56 1.54 -32.38
C THR A 99 3.84 1.05 -31.70
N ASN A 100 4.89 0.95 -32.50
CA ASN A 100 6.28 0.77 -32.08
C ASN A 100 6.78 2.07 -31.44
N GLU A 101 7.52 1.98 -30.34
CA GLU A 101 8.54 2.97 -30.02
C GLU A 101 9.84 2.30 -29.56
N THR A 102 10.90 2.80 -30.17
CA THR A 102 12.29 2.37 -30.12
C THR A 102 12.99 3.16 -29.02
N ALA A 103 13.77 2.50 -28.16
CA ALA A 103 14.70 3.18 -27.26
C ALA A 103 16.12 2.61 -27.39
N VAL A 104 17.02 3.53 -27.71
CA VAL A 104 18.44 3.42 -28.02
C VAL A 104 19.25 2.95 -26.81
N SER A 105 20.29 2.16 -27.06
CA SER A 105 21.37 1.87 -26.09
C SER A 105 22.73 2.11 -26.72
N ARG A 106 23.61 2.81 -25.99
CA ARG A 106 25.06 2.93 -26.25
C ARG A 106 25.85 2.57 -24.98
N PRO A 107 27.14 2.23 -25.11
CA PRO A 107 27.69 1.00 -24.54
C PRO A 107 28.69 1.23 -23.40
N ALA A 108 29.04 0.14 -22.70
CA ALA A 108 30.22 0.08 -21.84
C ALA A 108 31.13 -1.09 -22.26
N SER A 109 32.44 -0.81 -22.20
CA SER A 109 33.52 -1.53 -22.86
C SER A 109 34.35 -2.39 -21.88
N HIS A 110 34.94 -3.48 -22.41
CA HIS A 110 36.25 -4.10 -22.05
C HIS A 110 36.46 -4.62 -20.59
N ALA A 111 37.15 -5.72 -20.26
CA ALA A 111 38.12 -6.58 -20.96
C ALA A 111 38.37 -7.93 -20.23
N SER A 112 38.99 -8.86 -20.97
CA SER A 112 40.03 -9.86 -20.61
C SER A 112 39.70 -10.98 -19.59
N GLN A 113 39.49 -12.23 -20.01
CA GLN A 113 40.46 -13.29 -20.37
C GLN A 113 41.44 -13.73 -19.26
N GLN A 114 41.32 -14.99 -18.83
CA GLN A 114 42.47 -15.86 -18.55
C GLN A 114 42.08 -17.34 -18.72
N SER A 115 42.84 -18.01 -19.57
CA SER A 115 42.78 -19.44 -19.90
C SER A 115 43.78 -20.24 -19.05
N GLY A 116 43.42 -21.48 -18.68
CA GLY A 116 44.33 -22.44 -18.08
C GLY A 116 43.90 -23.89 -18.28
N SER A 117 44.48 -24.52 -19.31
CA SER A 117 44.94 -25.92 -19.45
C SER A 117 44.12 -27.11 -18.91
N ARG A 118 43.84 -28.08 -19.81
CA ARG A 118 43.47 -29.48 -19.51
C ARG A 118 44.71 -30.31 -19.09
N PRO A 119 44.53 -31.51 -18.51
CA PRO A 119 44.62 -32.70 -19.35
C PRO A 119 43.56 -33.79 -19.04
N ALA A 120 43.60 -34.85 -19.84
CA ALA A 120 42.58 -35.87 -20.05
C ALA A 120 42.80 -37.19 -19.27
N THR A 121 41.92 -38.17 -19.55
CA THR A 121 41.83 -39.60 -19.15
C THR A 121 40.89 -39.86 -17.95
N SER A 122 40.03 -40.87 -17.91
CA SER A 122 39.63 -41.95 -18.83
C SER A 122 38.38 -42.64 -18.23
N THR A 123 37.49 -43.15 -19.10
CA THR A 123 36.62 -44.34 -18.95
C THR A 123 35.99 -44.64 -17.58
N GLU A 124 34.65 -44.68 -17.53
CA GLU A 124 33.92 -45.91 -17.18
C GLU A 124 32.42 -45.82 -17.51
N SER A 125 31.93 -46.88 -18.15
CA SER A 125 30.54 -47.14 -18.45
C SER A 125 29.90 -47.81 -17.24
N THR A 126 28.73 -47.32 -16.79
CA THR A 126 27.76 -48.16 -16.07
C THR A 126 26.36 -47.56 -16.14
N GLN A 127 25.57 -48.12 -17.06
CA GLN A 127 24.17 -48.49 -16.93
C GLN A 127 23.34 -47.77 -15.85
N GLY A 128 22.75 -46.63 -16.21
CA GLY A 128 21.63 -46.03 -15.51
C GLY A 128 20.30 -46.48 -16.11
N ARG A 129 19.76 -47.60 -15.62
CA ARG A 129 18.38 -48.05 -15.85
C ARG A 129 17.41 -46.92 -15.46
N THR A 130 16.88 -46.19 -16.44
CA THR A 130 15.91 -45.12 -16.21
C THR A 130 14.59 -45.73 -15.75
N LYS A 131 14.37 -45.70 -14.43
CA LYS A 131 13.05 -45.95 -13.84
C LYS A 131 12.08 -44.95 -14.47
N SER A 132 11.00 -45.46 -15.07
CA SER A 132 9.85 -44.64 -15.47
C SER A 132 9.41 -43.81 -14.27
N ARG A 133 9.57 -42.48 -14.35
CA ARG A 133 9.01 -41.56 -13.36
C ARG A 133 7.49 -41.70 -13.42
N SER A 134 6.90 -42.43 -12.48
CA SER A 134 5.46 -42.46 -12.26
C SER A 134 4.99 -41.04 -11.95
N LEU A 135 3.90 -40.59 -12.59
CA LEU A 135 3.29 -39.28 -12.32
C LEU A 135 3.00 -39.18 -10.82
N SER A 136 3.44 -38.08 -10.21
CA SER A 136 3.23 -37.86 -8.77
C SER A 136 2.76 -36.44 -8.52
N PHE A 137 2.02 -36.25 -7.43
CA PHE A 137 1.44 -34.95 -7.08
C PHE A 137 2.47 -33.84 -6.82
N SER A 138 3.76 -34.15 -6.68
CA SER A 138 4.80 -33.12 -6.66
C SER A 138 4.89 -32.36 -8.00
N GLN A 139 4.45 -32.97 -9.10
CA GLN A 139 4.31 -32.29 -10.40
C GLN A 139 3.16 -31.27 -10.36
N TYR A 140 2.05 -31.61 -9.70
CA TYR A 140 0.95 -30.65 -9.49
C TYR A 140 1.37 -29.52 -8.55
N ASP A 141 2.11 -29.80 -7.47
CA ASP A 141 2.65 -28.75 -6.60
C ASP A 141 3.63 -27.82 -7.35
N LYS A 142 4.44 -28.37 -8.26
CA LYS A 142 5.29 -27.57 -9.16
C LYS A 142 4.48 -26.74 -10.14
N TYR A 143 3.43 -27.31 -10.73
CA TYR A 143 2.51 -26.57 -11.60
C TYR A 143 1.86 -25.40 -10.85
N LEU A 144 1.39 -25.63 -9.61
CA LEU A 144 0.87 -24.55 -8.77
C LEU A 144 1.90 -23.44 -8.52
N GLY A 145 3.18 -23.77 -8.32
CA GLY A 145 4.25 -22.78 -8.17
C GLY A 145 4.71 -22.10 -9.46
N GLN A 146 4.45 -22.68 -10.64
CA GLN A 146 4.71 -22.04 -11.94
C GLN A 146 3.60 -21.07 -12.36
N VAL A 147 2.42 -21.20 -11.76
CA VAL A 147 1.23 -20.37 -12.03
C VAL A 147 1.26 -19.03 -11.21
N ASP A 148 2.37 -18.69 -10.55
CA ASP A 148 2.56 -17.46 -9.74
C ASP A 148 2.72 -16.17 -10.59
N PRO A 149 2.66 -14.92 -10.05
CA PRO A 149 1.89 -14.32 -8.97
C PRO A 149 1.29 -12.97 -9.46
N ALA A 150 0.12 -12.96 -10.13
CA ALA A 150 -0.48 -11.73 -10.70
C ALA A 150 -1.56 -11.09 -9.80
N LEU A 151 -1.44 -11.25 -8.48
CA LEU A 151 -2.26 -10.55 -7.51
C LEU A 151 -1.37 -10.16 -6.32
N ASP A 152 -0.76 -8.98 -6.40
CA ASP A 152 -0.36 -8.24 -5.22
C ASP A 152 -1.64 -7.96 -4.42
N GLN A 153 -1.85 -8.70 -3.34
CA GLN A 153 -2.90 -8.39 -2.36
C GLN A 153 -2.39 -8.59 -0.93
N PRO A 154 -2.82 -7.69 -0.02
CA PRO A 154 -2.12 -7.40 1.22
C PRO A 154 -2.17 -8.56 2.21
N LYS A 155 -1.05 -8.75 2.89
CA LYS A 155 -0.84 -9.66 4.01
C LYS A 155 -1.86 -9.39 5.13
N LEU A 156 -2.97 -10.13 5.17
CA LEU A 156 -3.64 -10.46 6.43
C LEU A 156 -2.93 -11.67 7.03
N VAL A 157 -1.80 -11.40 7.68
CA VAL A 157 -1.09 -12.38 8.51
C VAL A 157 -1.81 -12.45 9.85
N GLY A 158 -2.64 -13.50 10.02
CA GLY A 158 -2.90 -14.07 11.33
C GLY A 158 -1.72 -15.00 11.72
N PRO A 159 -1.28 -15.02 12.99
CA PRO A 159 -0.07 -15.74 13.38
C PRO A 159 -0.27 -17.26 13.31
N ASN A 160 0.63 -17.94 12.60
CA ASN A 160 0.77 -19.40 12.60
C ASN A 160 1.45 -19.86 13.91
N PRO A 161 1.04 -20.97 14.55
CA PRO A 161 1.65 -21.42 15.80
C PRO A 161 2.97 -22.14 15.50
N THR A 162 4.08 -21.54 15.93
CA THR A 162 5.39 -22.19 15.90
C THR A 162 5.55 -23.13 17.08
N ARG A 163 5.70 -24.42 16.73
CA ARG A 163 6.40 -25.45 17.51
C ARG A 163 7.67 -24.88 18.12
N THR A 164 7.76 -24.80 19.44
CA THR A 164 9.02 -24.59 20.15
C THR A 164 9.51 -25.88 20.79
N ALA A 165 10.81 -26.12 20.59
CA ALA A 165 11.57 -27.25 21.07
C ALA A 165 11.84 -27.15 22.58
N ARG A 166 12.02 -28.32 23.22
CA ARG A 166 12.57 -28.46 24.58
C ARG A 166 13.98 -27.86 24.65
N PRO A 167 14.38 -27.42 25.85
CA PRO A 167 15.45 -28.17 26.49
C PRO A 167 15.18 -28.49 27.97
N ALA A 168 15.81 -29.58 28.43
CA ALA A 168 16.01 -29.91 29.84
C ALA A 168 17.08 -28.97 30.44
N GLY A 169 17.12 -28.66 31.74
CA GLY A 169 16.33 -29.08 32.89
C GLY A 169 16.81 -28.33 34.15
N ILE A 170 16.75 -29.04 35.28
CA ILE A 170 17.38 -28.76 36.60
C ILE A 170 16.43 -28.24 37.70
N VAL A 171 16.08 -29.24 38.54
CA VAL A 171 16.00 -29.28 40.01
C VAL A 171 14.85 -28.56 40.73
N ALA A 172 14.14 -29.38 41.51
CA ALA A 172 13.06 -29.04 42.42
C ALA A 172 13.57 -28.83 43.86
N ARG A 173 12.69 -28.16 44.65
CA ARG A 173 12.33 -28.35 46.09
C ARG A 173 12.68 -27.18 47.04
N PRO A 174 12.02 -27.09 48.22
CA PRO A 174 10.58 -27.20 48.52
C PRO A 174 10.14 -26.12 49.56
N ASP A 175 8.99 -26.35 50.23
CA ASP A 175 8.43 -25.73 51.46
C ASP A 175 7.33 -24.67 51.28
N THR A 176 6.25 -24.60 52.06
CA THR A 176 5.67 -25.45 53.13
C THR A 176 4.17 -25.13 53.28
N LYS A 177 3.38 -26.19 53.50
CA LYS A 177 2.24 -26.40 54.44
C LYS A 177 1.15 -25.33 54.70
N SER A 178 -0.09 -25.84 54.59
CA SER A 178 -1.32 -25.65 55.41
C SER A 178 -1.95 -24.27 55.46
N GLY A 179 -3.19 -24.08 55.02
CA GLY A 179 -4.46 -24.48 55.65
C GLY A 179 -5.45 -23.30 55.38
N VAL A 180 -6.77 -23.39 55.32
CA VAL A 180 -7.76 -24.33 55.83
C VAL A 180 -8.98 -24.26 54.90
N LYS A 181 -9.57 -25.42 54.64
CA LYS A 181 -10.85 -25.61 53.97
C LYS A 181 -11.98 -25.29 54.94
N SER A 182 -12.84 -24.33 54.62
CA SER A 182 -14.25 -24.34 55.09
C SER A 182 -15.11 -23.35 54.30
N PHE A 183 -15.61 -23.74 53.11
CA PHE A 183 -16.93 -23.29 52.62
C PHE A 183 -17.39 -24.01 51.32
N THR A 184 -17.13 -25.30 51.13
CA THR A 184 -17.60 -26.01 49.93
C THR A 184 -18.11 -27.42 50.22
N ARG A 185 -19.06 -27.54 51.15
CA ARG A 185 -19.78 -28.80 51.42
C ARG A 185 -21.28 -28.77 51.11
N SER A 186 -21.77 -27.79 50.34
CA SER A 186 -23.20 -27.70 49.99
C SER A 186 -23.56 -27.69 48.50
N ILE A 187 -22.59 -27.83 47.58
CA ILE A 187 -22.88 -27.79 46.13
C ILE A 187 -22.53 -29.11 45.41
N ALA A 188 -21.66 -29.95 46.01
CA ALA A 188 -21.15 -31.17 45.36
C ALA A 188 -22.12 -32.37 45.33
N ASN A 189 -23.27 -32.33 46.00
CA ASN A 189 -24.21 -33.46 46.06
C ASN A 189 -25.54 -33.26 45.30
N LYS A 190 -25.69 -32.20 44.49
CA LYS A 190 -26.88 -32.00 43.62
C LYS A 190 -26.63 -32.10 42.11
N LEU A 191 -25.41 -32.37 41.66
CA LEU A 191 -25.11 -32.60 40.23
C LEU A 191 -24.73 -34.04 39.87
N ARG A 192 -24.81 -34.98 40.82
CA ARG A 192 -24.51 -36.41 40.59
C ARG A 192 -25.73 -37.26 40.16
N ARG A 193 -26.78 -36.62 39.63
CA ARG A 193 -27.90 -37.29 38.95
C ARG A 193 -28.45 -36.43 37.81
N ARG A 194 -27.69 -36.30 36.72
CA ARG A 194 -28.26 -36.35 35.37
C ARG A 194 -27.31 -37.17 34.50
N ARG A 195 -27.90 -38.15 33.83
CA ARG A 195 -27.27 -39.10 32.91
C ARG A 195 -26.39 -38.37 31.89
N ALA A 196 -25.27 -39.01 31.55
CA ALA A 196 -24.48 -38.69 30.38
C ALA A 196 -25.40 -38.62 29.15
N ALA A 197 -25.51 -37.43 28.55
CA ALA A 197 -25.86 -37.27 27.15
C ALA A 197 -24.53 -37.24 26.37
N PRO A 198 -24.42 -37.89 25.19
CA PRO A 198 -23.24 -37.73 24.36
C PRO A 198 -23.10 -36.25 23.96
N PRO A 199 -21.87 -35.75 23.70
CA PRO A 199 -21.70 -34.38 23.23
C PRO A 199 -22.53 -34.18 21.96
N ALA A 200 -23.36 -33.14 21.95
CA ALA A 200 -24.12 -32.74 20.77
C ALA A 200 -23.11 -32.40 19.66
N GLN A 201 -23.13 -33.20 18.59
CA GLN A 201 -22.24 -33.01 17.44
C GLN A 201 -22.56 -31.66 16.80
N THR A 202 -21.57 -30.77 16.73
CA THR A 202 -21.71 -29.53 15.97
C THR A 202 -21.80 -29.89 14.50
N LEU A 203 -22.94 -29.61 13.86
CA LEU A 203 -23.13 -29.79 12.42
C LEU A 203 -22.63 -28.53 11.69
N LYS A 204 -21.90 -28.71 10.59
CA LYS A 204 -21.47 -27.62 9.69
C LYS A 204 -22.01 -27.91 8.29
N PRO A 205 -22.54 -26.91 7.56
CA PRO A 205 -23.03 -27.11 6.20
C PRO A 205 -21.91 -27.05 5.15
N CYS A 206 -22.02 -27.86 4.10
CA CYS A 206 -21.21 -27.72 2.89
C CYS A 206 -21.65 -26.50 2.07
N ILE A 207 -20.73 -25.65 1.62
CA ILE A 207 -21.09 -24.45 0.85
C ILE A 207 -21.73 -24.76 -0.52
N CYS A 208 -21.44 -25.92 -1.10
CA CYS A 208 -21.91 -26.30 -2.44
C CYS A 208 -23.28 -26.99 -2.42
N CYS A 209 -23.43 -28.09 -1.66
CA CYS A 209 -24.70 -28.83 -1.58
C CYS A 209 -25.63 -28.39 -0.44
N ARG A 210 -25.14 -27.57 0.51
CA ARG A 210 -25.86 -27.12 1.72
C ARG A 210 -26.32 -28.23 2.67
N GLU A 211 -25.77 -29.43 2.53
CA GLU A 211 -26.01 -30.53 3.47
C GLU A 211 -25.16 -30.37 4.73
N ASP A 212 -25.73 -30.75 5.88
CA ASP A 212 -25.12 -30.65 7.21
C ASP A 212 -24.28 -31.89 7.55
N PHE A 213 -23.02 -31.69 7.93
CA PHE A 213 -22.07 -32.75 8.28
C PHE A 213 -21.58 -32.61 9.73
N ALA A 214 -21.40 -33.74 10.41
CA ALA A 214 -20.83 -33.79 11.75
C ALA A 214 -19.35 -33.36 11.74
N SER A 215 -18.98 -32.46 12.66
CA SER A 215 -17.62 -31.88 12.74
C SER A 215 -16.50 -32.91 12.98
N ASP A 216 -16.82 -34.09 13.50
CA ASP A 216 -15.84 -35.07 13.98
C ASP A 216 -15.42 -36.11 12.92
N ASN A 217 -16.00 -36.12 11.71
CA ASN A 217 -15.91 -37.25 10.78
C ASN A 217 -15.06 -37.03 9.50
N ASP A 218 -14.19 -36.02 9.44
CA ASP A 218 -13.37 -35.67 8.24
C ASP A 218 -14.18 -35.51 6.93
N ALA A 219 -15.51 -35.45 7.03
CA ALA A 219 -16.44 -35.43 5.90
C ALA A 219 -16.47 -34.06 5.21
N LEU A 220 -16.13 -33.00 5.96
CA LEU A 220 -15.92 -31.65 5.45
C LEU A 220 -14.43 -31.32 5.42
N GLN A 221 -13.99 -30.80 4.28
CA GLN A 221 -12.65 -30.30 4.07
C GLN A 221 -12.70 -28.76 4.03
N THR A 222 -11.99 -28.12 4.96
CA THR A 222 -11.87 -26.67 5.01
C THR A 222 -10.68 -26.24 4.17
N LEU A 223 -10.93 -25.43 3.15
CA LEU A 223 -9.89 -24.88 2.27
C LEU A 223 -9.19 -23.67 2.92
N LEU A 224 -8.06 -23.26 2.36
CA LEU A 224 -7.25 -22.14 2.86
C LEU A 224 -8.00 -20.80 2.89
N CYS A 225 -9.02 -20.64 2.05
CA CYS A 225 -9.91 -19.47 2.04
C CYS A 225 -10.99 -19.49 3.14
N GLY A 226 -11.05 -20.54 3.96
CA GLY A 226 -12.02 -20.69 5.07
C GLY A 226 -13.33 -21.40 4.69
N HIS A 227 -13.58 -21.66 3.41
CA HIS A 227 -14.78 -22.37 2.96
C HIS A 227 -14.69 -23.88 3.18
N ALA A 228 -15.79 -24.50 3.62
CA ALA A 228 -15.91 -25.94 3.87
C ALA A 228 -16.74 -26.64 2.79
N TYR A 229 -16.20 -27.72 2.23
CA TYR A 229 -16.85 -28.54 1.20
C TYR A 229 -16.89 -30.01 1.59
N CYS A 230 -17.93 -30.72 1.19
CA CYS A 230 -17.97 -32.18 1.29
C CYS A 230 -17.09 -32.82 0.20
N ARG A 231 -16.70 -34.09 0.41
CA ARG A 231 -15.84 -34.83 -0.52
C ARG A 231 -16.45 -34.92 -1.93
N ASP A 232 -17.74 -35.13 -2.05
CA ASP A 232 -18.39 -35.29 -3.36
C ASP A 232 -18.39 -33.98 -4.16
N CYS A 233 -18.71 -32.85 -3.52
CA CYS A 233 -18.66 -31.54 -4.17
C CYS A 233 -17.23 -31.16 -4.59
N LEU A 234 -16.22 -31.47 -3.78
CA LEU A 234 -14.82 -31.30 -4.18
C LEU A 234 -14.43 -32.23 -5.32
N GLY A 235 -14.91 -33.48 -5.32
CA GLY A 235 -14.68 -34.43 -6.40
C GLY A 235 -15.23 -33.94 -7.73
N VAL A 236 -16.44 -33.37 -7.74
CA VAL A 236 -17.05 -32.74 -8.92
C VAL A 236 -16.25 -31.54 -9.39
N MET A 237 -15.81 -30.69 -8.47
CA MET A 237 -14.99 -29.52 -8.80
C MET A 237 -13.67 -29.92 -9.48
N VAL A 238 -13.00 -30.95 -8.95
CA VAL A 238 -11.77 -31.47 -9.55
C VAL A 238 -12.05 -32.15 -10.90
N ALA A 239 -13.14 -32.91 -11.03
CA ALA A 239 -13.52 -33.52 -12.31
C ALA A 239 -13.83 -32.47 -13.40
N GLN A 240 -14.46 -31.35 -13.04
CA GLN A 240 -14.68 -30.23 -13.95
C GLN A 240 -13.36 -29.60 -14.41
N SER A 241 -12.38 -29.45 -13.51
CA SER A 241 -11.05 -28.94 -13.87
C SER A 241 -10.28 -29.87 -14.81
N MET A 242 -10.56 -31.18 -14.76
CA MET A 242 -9.94 -32.15 -15.67
C MET A 242 -10.49 -32.03 -17.10
N ALA A 243 -11.76 -31.66 -17.25
CA ALA A 243 -12.43 -31.53 -18.54
C ALA A 243 -12.20 -30.17 -19.21
N ASP A 244 -12.10 -29.09 -18.43
CA ASP A 244 -12.02 -27.71 -18.92
C ASP A 244 -10.66 -27.08 -18.53
N GLU A 245 -9.86 -26.72 -19.53
CA GLU A 245 -8.55 -26.09 -19.34
C GLU A 245 -8.65 -24.78 -18.57
N SER A 246 -9.72 -24.00 -18.76
CA SER A 246 -9.91 -22.71 -18.09
C SER A 246 -10.12 -22.83 -16.57
N ARG A 247 -10.49 -24.03 -16.11
CA ARG A 247 -10.75 -24.34 -14.70
C ARG A 247 -9.59 -25.09 -14.04
N MET A 248 -8.46 -25.24 -14.73
CA MET A 248 -7.22 -25.80 -14.20
C MET A 248 -6.28 -24.66 -13.76
N PRO A 249 -5.74 -24.67 -12.53
CA PRO A 249 -5.99 -25.60 -11.43
C PRO A 249 -7.40 -25.40 -10.80
N PRO A 250 -7.96 -26.43 -10.15
CA PRO A 250 -9.21 -26.29 -9.39
C PRO A 250 -9.02 -25.25 -8.27
N ARG A 251 -9.89 -24.24 -8.25
CA ARG A 251 -9.82 -23.09 -7.33
C ARG A 251 -11.09 -22.97 -6.50
N CYS A 252 -10.92 -22.50 -5.27
CA CYS A 252 -12.02 -21.95 -4.48
C CYS A 252 -11.74 -20.46 -4.27
N CYS A 253 -12.70 -19.61 -4.67
CA CYS A 253 -12.50 -18.17 -4.75
C CYS A 253 -11.28 -17.86 -5.65
N THR A 254 -10.24 -17.25 -5.09
CA THR A 254 -8.99 -16.93 -5.81
C THR A 254 -7.87 -17.94 -5.54
N GLN A 255 -8.05 -18.88 -4.61
CA GLN A 255 -6.97 -19.75 -4.12
C GLN A 255 -7.03 -21.16 -4.77
N PRO A 256 -5.91 -21.69 -5.30
CA PRO A 256 -5.86 -23.05 -5.82
C PRO A 256 -5.98 -24.08 -4.68
N ILE A 257 -6.64 -25.20 -4.96
CA ILE A 257 -6.81 -26.29 -3.99
C ILE A 257 -5.48 -27.08 -3.87
N PRO A 258 -4.90 -27.22 -2.66
CA PRO A 258 -3.64 -27.94 -2.46
C PRO A 258 -3.71 -29.42 -2.81
N SER A 259 -2.57 -30.00 -3.23
CA SER A 259 -2.45 -31.42 -3.57
C SER A 259 -2.85 -32.36 -2.43
N ALA A 260 -2.62 -31.95 -1.18
CA ALA A 260 -2.99 -32.72 0.01
C ALA A 260 -4.50 -33.00 0.08
N ILE A 261 -5.33 -32.00 -0.28
CA ILE A 261 -6.80 -32.12 -0.23
C ILE A 261 -7.29 -32.96 -1.42
N ILE A 262 -6.73 -32.74 -2.62
CA ILE A 262 -7.10 -33.51 -3.82
C ILE A 262 -6.79 -35.00 -3.65
N LYS A 263 -5.64 -35.34 -3.04
CA LYS A 263 -5.29 -36.74 -2.70
C LYS A 263 -6.29 -37.40 -1.75
N LEU A 264 -6.84 -36.65 -0.80
CA LEU A 264 -7.80 -37.18 0.17
C LEU A 264 -9.19 -37.36 -0.45
N VAL A 265 -9.55 -36.50 -1.40
CA VAL A 265 -10.88 -36.51 -2.02
C VAL A 265 -11.00 -37.55 -3.14
N LEU A 266 -9.98 -37.67 -4.01
CA LEU A 266 -10.05 -38.54 -5.18
C LEU A 266 -9.64 -39.99 -4.88
N ALA A 267 -10.30 -40.95 -5.53
CA ALA A 267 -9.86 -42.35 -5.57
C ALA A 267 -8.55 -42.50 -6.39
N PRO A 268 -7.70 -43.51 -6.10
CA PRO A 268 -6.38 -43.66 -6.74
C PRO A 268 -6.39 -43.61 -8.28
N ASP A 269 -7.38 -44.21 -8.93
CA ASP A 269 -7.50 -44.21 -10.39
C ASP A 269 -7.79 -42.81 -10.95
N MET A 270 -8.68 -42.07 -10.27
CA MET A 270 -9.00 -40.68 -10.61
C MET A 270 -7.82 -39.74 -10.34
N GLN A 271 -6.99 -40.03 -9.34
CA GLN A 271 -5.75 -39.28 -9.09
C GLN A 271 -4.78 -39.40 -10.27
N GLN A 272 -4.61 -40.59 -10.86
CA GLN A 272 -3.74 -40.78 -12.02
C GLN A 272 -4.26 -40.05 -13.26
N LEU A 273 -5.57 -40.10 -13.50
CA LEU A 273 -6.20 -39.34 -14.57
C LEU A 273 -6.05 -37.83 -14.35
N PHE A 274 -6.24 -37.34 -13.13
CA PHE A 274 -6.03 -35.94 -12.77
C PHE A 274 -4.60 -35.50 -13.08
N LEU A 275 -3.59 -36.28 -12.67
CA LEU A 275 -2.19 -35.95 -12.95
C LEU A 275 -1.85 -35.96 -14.45
N LYS A 276 -2.45 -36.86 -15.25
CA LYS A 276 -2.31 -36.83 -16.71
C LYS A 276 -2.88 -35.55 -17.30
N GLN A 277 -4.08 -35.14 -16.85
CA GLN A 277 -4.73 -33.91 -17.31
C GLN A 277 -3.97 -32.65 -16.87
N VAL A 278 -3.41 -32.63 -15.66
CA VAL A 278 -2.56 -31.53 -15.18
C VAL A 278 -1.37 -31.33 -16.12
N VAL A 279 -0.65 -32.40 -16.48
CA VAL A 279 0.53 -32.29 -17.38
C VAL A 279 0.11 -31.86 -18.79
N GLN A 280 -1.04 -32.33 -19.27
CA GLN A 280 -1.59 -31.92 -20.56
C GLN A 280 -1.95 -30.43 -20.58
N HIS A 281 -2.76 -29.97 -19.62
CA HIS A 281 -3.22 -28.58 -19.52
C HIS A 281 -2.11 -27.60 -19.14
N SER A 282 -1.10 -28.03 -18.37
CA SER A 282 0.08 -27.21 -18.07
C SER A 282 1.01 -27.00 -19.28
N THR A 283 0.92 -27.86 -20.29
CA THR A 283 1.69 -27.71 -21.52
C THR A 283 0.96 -26.75 -22.45
N PRO A 284 1.58 -25.67 -22.97
CA PRO A 284 0.95 -24.76 -23.93
C PRO A 284 0.42 -25.50 -25.15
N TRP A 285 -0.70 -25.06 -25.72
CA TRP A 285 -1.37 -25.76 -26.82
C TRP A 285 -0.45 -25.98 -28.04
N GLU A 286 0.48 -25.04 -28.29
CA GLU A 286 1.49 -25.12 -29.35
C GLU A 286 2.48 -26.27 -29.14
N ALA A 287 2.80 -26.59 -27.89
CA ALA A 287 3.77 -27.63 -27.53
C ALA A 287 3.13 -29.00 -27.26
N ARG A 288 1.79 -29.11 -27.26
CA ARG A 288 1.10 -30.39 -27.06
C ARG A 288 1.28 -31.31 -28.27
N ILE A 289 1.67 -32.56 -28.00
CA ILE A 289 1.83 -33.61 -29.00
C ILE A 289 0.89 -34.77 -28.65
N PHE A 290 0.04 -35.14 -29.60
CA PHE A 290 -0.83 -36.30 -29.49
C PHE A 290 -0.33 -37.42 -30.39
N CYS A 291 -0.54 -38.66 -29.96
CA CYS A 291 -0.20 -39.80 -30.80
C CYS A 291 -1.03 -39.78 -32.10
N PRO A 292 -0.40 -39.84 -33.29
CA PRO A 292 -1.11 -39.84 -34.58
C PRO A 292 -1.82 -41.17 -34.87
N SER A 293 -1.56 -42.22 -34.08
CA SER A 293 -2.29 -43.48 -34.19
C SER A 293 -3.74 -43.27 -33.74
N ALA A 294 -4.69 -43.47 -34.67
CA ALA A 294 -6.12 -43.31 -34.42
C ALA A 294 -6.65 -44.21 -33.28
N ALA A 295 -5.96 -45.31 -32.97
CA ALA A 295 -6.31 -46.22 -31.87
C ALA A 295 -5.77 -45.77 -30.50
N CYS A 296 -4.78 -44.86 -30.46
CA CYS A 296 -4.13 -44.44 -29.21
C CYS A 296 -4.56 -43.04 -28.77
N GLY A 297 -4.36 -42.03 -29.63
CA GLY A 297 -4.69 -40.62 -29.36
C GLY A 297 -4.11 -40.02 -28.06
N GLU A 298 -3.21 -40.72 -27.35
CA GLU A 298 -2.77 -40.31 -26.02
C GLU A 298 -1.78 -39.14 -26.09
N PHE A 299 -1.87 -38.23 -25.12
CA PHE A 299 -0.95 -37.11 -24.97
C PHE A 299 0.46 -37.62 -24.65
N ILE A 300 1.45 -37.14 -25.41
CA ILE A 300 2.87 -37.46 -25.22
C ILE A 300 3.51 -36.30 -24.46
N PRO A 301 3.93 -36.48 -23.19
CA PRO A 301 4.56 -35.42 -22.42
C PRO A 301 5.88 -34.96 -23.05
N PRO A 302 6.23 -33.67 -22.95
CA PRO A 302 7.54 -33.18 -23.36
C PRO A 302 8.65 -33.96 -22.65
N VAL A 303 9.70 -34.34 -23.40
CA VAL A 303 10.85 -35.07 -22.87
C VAL A 303 12.01 -34.10 -22.68
N ASP A 304 12.51 -33.96 -21.45
CA ASP A 304 13.61 -33.05 -21.13
C ASP A 304 14.97 -33.46 -21.75
N ALA A 305 15.10 -34.73 -22.15
CA ALA A 305 16.31 -35.28 -22.74
C ALA A 305 15.96 -35.96 -24.07
N LEU A 306 16.31 -35.28 -25.16
CA LEU A 306 16.21 -35.82 -26.52
C LEU A 306 17.37 -36.80 -26.74
N ASP A 307 17.10 -37.92 -27.42
CA ASP A 307 18.16 -38.84 -27.84
C ASP A 307 19.08 -38.09 -28.83
N PRO A 308 20.40 -37.98 -28.57
CA PRO A 308 21.33 -37.32 -29.49
C PRO A 308 21.30 -37.88 -30.91
N LYS A 309 20.82 -39.12 -31.10
CA LYS A 309 20.67 -39.76 -32.41
C LYS A 309 19.34 -39.42 -33.09
N HIS A 310 18.31 -39.03 -32.34
CA HIS A 310 16.95 -38.76 -32.84
C HIS A 310 16.38 -37.49 -32.18
N PRO A 311 16.99 -36.31 -32.41
CA PRO A 311 16.67 -35.08 -31.67
C PRO A 311 15.26 -34.53 -31.94
N PHE A 312 14.58 -34.97 -32.99
CA PHE A 312 13.25 -34.48 -33.38
C PHE A 312 12.16 -35.55 -33.31
N GLU A 313 12.44 -36.69 -32.66
CA GLU A 313 11.54 -37.84 -32.56
C GLU A 313 11.07 -38.05 -31.11
N ALA A 314 9.75 -38.14 -30.93
CA ALA A 314 9.10 -38.50 -29.67
C ALA A 314 8.36 -39.84 -29.83
N VAL A 315 8.56 -40.77 -28.91
CA VAL A 315 7.93 -42.10 -28.95
C VAL A 315 6.77 -42.16 -27.96
N CYS A 316 5.59 -42.58 -28.43
CA CYS A 316 4.43 -42.80 -27.59
C CYS A 316 4.67 -43.99 -26.63
N ARG A 317 4.48 -43.80 -25.33
CA ARG A 317 4.70 -44.87 -24.34
C ARG A 317 3.64 -45.98 -24.35
N SER A 318 2.46 -45.69 -24.87
CA SER A 318 1.31 -46.61 -24.81
C SER A 318 1.22 -47.53 -26.02
N CYS A 319 1.60 -47.04 -27.21
CA CYS A 319 1.58 -47.80 -28.46
C CYS A 319 2.92 -47.84 -29.20
N SER A 320 4.00 -47.27 -28.65
CA SER A 320 5.34 -47.20 -29.25
C SER A 320 5.43 -46.52 -30.63
N THR A 321 4.41 -45.77 -31.04
CA THR A 321 4.43 -45.02 -32.31
C THR A 321 5.37 -43.81 -32.20
N ALA A 322 6.28 -43.68 -33.17
CA ALA A 322 7.21 -42.56 -33.30
C ALA A 322 6.56 -41.35 -33.99
N VAL A 323 6.77 -40.16 -33.42
CA VAL A 323 6.14 -38.89 -33.82
C VAL A 323 7.22 -37.83 -33.99
N CYS A 324 7.14 -37.06 -35.07
CA CYS A 324 8.01 -35.89 -35.24
C CYS A 324 7.52 -34.74 -34.35
N ILE A 325 8.41 -34.16 -33.54
CA ILE A 325 8.10 -33.05 -32.62
C ILE A 325 7.67 -31.79 -33.39
N MET A 326 8.14 -31.63 -34.64
CA MET A 326 7.91 -30.43 -35.44
C MET A 326 6.59 -30.46 -36.21
N CYS A 327 6.33 -31.50 -37.03
CA CYS A 327 5.08 -31.61 -37.77
C CYS A 327 3.96 -32.32 -37.01
N LYS A 328 4.24 -32.87 -35.81
CA LYS A 328 3.29 -33.64 -34.98
C LYS A 328 2.65 -34.85 -35.69
N ARG A 329 3.25 -35.30 -36.80
CA ARG A 329 2.86 -36.49 -37.58
C ARG A 329 3.83 -37.64 -37.33
N ALA A 330 3.60 -38.78 -37.99
CA ALA A 330 4.51 -39.92 -37.93
C ALA A 330 5.96 -39.50 -38.22
N ALA A 331 6.91 -40.02 -37.44
CA ALA A 331 8.33 -39.71 -37.57
C ALA A 331 8.84 -40.01 -38.98
N HIS A 332 9.82 -39.22 -39.43
CA HIS A 332 10.41 -39.33 -40.76
C HIS A 332 11.70 -40.17 -40.69
N PRO A 333 12.13 -40.80 -41.80
CA PRO A 333 13.38 -41.57 -41.83
C PRO A 333 14.61 -40.73 -41.48
N LEU A 334 15.61 -41.36 -40.86
CA LEU A 334 16.91 -40.75 -40.51
C LEU A 334 17.53 -40.02 -41.72
N GLY A 335 17.78 -38.72 -41.57
CA GLY A 335 18.44 -37.88 -42.59
C GLY A 335 17.50 -37.09 -43.51
N GLN A 336 16.17 -37.18 -43.31
CA GLN A 336 15.21 -36.28 -43.96
C GLN A 336 14.82 -35.15 -43.01
N ASP A 337 14.95 -33.91 -43.50
CA ASP A 337 14.46 -32.71 -42.82
C ASP A 337 12.92 -32.71 -42.81
N CYS A 338 12.30 -32.12 -41.79
CA CYS A 338 10.85 -32.02 -41.73
C CYS A 338 10.33 -31.12 -42.86
N PRO A 339 9.40 -31.59 -43.73
CA PRO A 339 8.88 -30.80 -44.85
C PRO A 339 8.03 -29.59 -44.40
N GLU A 340 7.60 -29.56 -43.13
CA GLU A 340 6.80 -28.47 -42.55
C GLU A 340 7.62 -27.53 -41.65
N ASP A 341 8.95 -27.67 -41.61
CA ASP A 341 9.84 -26.73 -40.92
C ASP A 341 9.96 -25.42 -41.72
N ARG A 342 9.05 -24.49 -41.45
CA ARG A 342 8.99 -23.17 -42.11
C ARG A 342 10.23 -22.34 -41.83
N ASP A 343 10.84 -22.49 -40.65
CA ASP A 343 12.02 -21.72 -40.27
C ASP A 343 13.23 -22.22 -41.05
N LEU A 344 13.43 -23.53 -41.14
CA LEU A 344 14.46 -24.10 -41.99
C LEU A 344 14.23 -23.73 -43.46
N ASP A 345 13.01 -23.85 -43.98
CA ASP A 345 12.67 -23.47 -45.36
C ASP A 345 12.90 -21.96 -45.63
N SER A 346 12.59 -21.09 -44.66
CA SER A 346 12.88 -19.65 -44.77
C SER A 346 14.38 -19.35 -44.80
N VAL A 347 15.16 -20.04 -43.97
CA VAL A 347 16.62 -19.92 -43.90
C VAL A 347 17.28 -20.48 -45.16
N LEU A 348 16.71 -21.54 -45.76
CA LEU A 348 17.16 -22.05 -47.05
C LEU A 348 16.86 -21.08 -48.19
N ARG A 349 15.66 -20.48 -48.24
CA ARG A 349 15.32 -19.46 -49.23
C ARG A 349 16.15 -18.18 -49.09
N MET A 350 16.37 -17.72 -47.86
CA MET A 350 17.28 -16.61 -47.57
C MET A 350 18.71 -16.96 -47.97
N GLY A 351 19.15 -18.18 -47.67
CA GLY A 351 20.45 -18.70 -48.12
C GLY A 351 20.58 -18.66 -49.63
N GLU A 352 19.58 -19.10 -50.40
CA GLU A 352 19.59 -19.02 -51.85
C GLU A 352 19.66 -17.57 -52.37
N GLN A 353 18.92 -16.64 -51.76
CA GLN A 353 18.90 -15.21 -52.11
C GLN A 353 20.24 -14.52 -51.80
N SER A 354 20.85 -14.83 -50.66
CA SER A 354 22.18 -14.35 -50.25
C SER A 354 23.32 -15.18 -50.84
N GLY A 355 23.01 -16.19 -51.66
CA GLY A 355 23.97 -17.05 -52.34
C GLY A 355 24.58 -18.18 -51.52
N TRP A 356 24.25 -18.35 -50.24
CA TRP A 356 24.74 -19.44 -49.38
C TRP A 356 24.31 -20.82 -49.88
N ARG A 357 25.20 -21.82 -49.74
CA ARG A 357 24.98 -23.19 -50.24
C ARG A 357 25.02 -24.23 -49.11
N ARG A 358 24.09 -25.19 -49.13
CA ARG A 358 24.09 -26.32 -48.17
C ARG A 358 25.17 -27.34 -48.50
N CYS A 359 25.88 -27.81 -47.49
CA CYS A 359 26.79 -28.95 -47.62
C CYS A 359 26.02 -30.27 -47.79
N TYR A 360 26.40 -31.10 -48.77
CA TYR A 360 25.77 -32.40 -49.00
C TYR A 360 25.91 -33.39 -47.82
N LYS A 361 26.97 -33.27 -47.01
CA LYS A 361 27.29 -34.21 -45.93
C LYS A 361 26.69 -33.82 -44.58
N CYS A 362 26.83 -32.56 -44.16
CA CYS A 362 26.35 -32.10 -42.85
C CYS A 362 25.15 -31.15 -42.93
N ARG A 363 24.66 -30.84 -44.14
CA ARG A 363 23.47 -30.01 -44.40
C ARG A 363 23.53 -28.55 -43.89
N MET A 364 24.64 -28.14 -43.28
CA MET A 364 24.93 -26.76 -42.86
C MET A 364 25.05 -25.82 -44.07
N LEU A 365 24.51 -24.61 -43.94
CA LEU A 365 24.72 -23.52 -44.90
C LEU A 365 26.15 -22.99 -44.79
N VAL A 366 26.76 -22.77 -45.95
CA VAL A 366 28.11 -22.24 -46.08
C VAL A 366 28.05 -21.01 -46.97
N GLU A 367 28.69 -19.93 -46.55
CA GLU A 367 28.86 -18.69 -47.29
C GLU A 367 30.21 -18.70 -48.03
N LEU A 368 30.24 -18.23 -49.28
CA LEU A 368 31.47 -17.98 -50.02
C LEU A 368 31.88 -16.54 -49.81
N ALA A 369 32.88 -16.32 -48.94
CA ALA A 369 33.36 -14.97 -48.67
C ALA A 369 34.06 -14.37 -49.90
N GLN A 370 35.05 -15.06 -50.50
CA GLN A 370 35.73 -14.68 -51.75
C GLN A 370 36.45 -15.92 -52.36
N GLY A 371 36.60 -15.98 -53.69
CA GLY A 371 37.47 -16.96 -54.39
C GLY A 371 36.78 -18.20 -54.96
N CYS A 372 37.56 -19.06 -55.62
CA CYS A 372 37.20 -20.16 -56.53
C CYS A 372 35.95 -20.99 -56.14
N THR A 373 35.34 -21.63 -57.15
CA THR A 373 34.11 -22.44 -57.00
C THR A 373 34.23 -23.65 -56.07
N HIS A 374 35.44 -24.00 -55.62
CA HIS A 374 35.72 -25.07 -54.66
C HIS A 374 35.56 -24.59 -53.22
N ILE A 375 34.68 -25.24 -52.45
CA ILE A 375 34.50 -24.95 -51.02
C ILE A 375 34.68 -26.20 -50.17
N THR A 376 35.30 -26.02 -48.99
CA THR A 376 35.47 -27.08 -47.98
C THR A 376 34.64 -26.75 -46.75
N CYS A 377 33.65 -27.59 -46.44
CA CYS A 377 32.83 -27.43 -45.24
C CYS A 377 33.63 -27.74 -43.96
N ARG A 378 33.16 -27.22 -42.81
CA ARG A 378 33.68 -27.58 -41.47
C ARG A 378 33.66 -29.09 -41.20
N CYS A 379 32.74 -29.84 -41.83
CA CYS A 379 32.69 -31.31 -41.75
C CYS A 379 33.70 -32.03 -42.68
N LYS A 380 34.63 -31.27 -43.29
CA LYS A 380 35.66 -31.71 -44.26
C LYS A 380 35.12 -32.24 -45.59
N ALA A 381 33.83 -32.03 -45.88
CA ALA A 381 33.27 -32.35 -47.19
C ALA A 381 33.64 -31.24 -48.18
N GLN A 382 34.16 -31.65 -49.33
CA GLN A 382 34.52 -30.74 -50.42
C GLN A 382 33.47 -30.82 -51.52
N PHE A 383 32.97 -29.67 -51.96
CA PHE A 383 31.96 -29.57 -53.00
C PHE A 383 32.08 -28.25 -53.74
N CYS A 384 31.39 -28.13 -54.87
CA CYS A 384 31.33 -26.87 -55.60
C CYS A 384 30.25 -25.95 -55.01
N TYR A 385 30.59 -24.68 -54.80
CA TYR A 385 29.65 -23.69 -54.29
C TYR A 385 28.47 -23.42 -55.24
N ILE A 386 28.74 -23.43 -56.55
CA ILE A 386 27.72 -23.18 -57.58
C ILE A 386 26.86 -24.42 -57.78
N CYS A 387 27.47 -25.59 -58.03
CA CYS A 387 26.75 -26.79 -58.44
C CYS A 387 26.29 -27.69 -57.27
N GLY A 388 26.85 -27.52 -56.06
CA GLY A 388 26.59 -28.40 -54.91
C GLY A 388 27.18 -29.82 -55.05
N ALA A 389 27.70 -30.18 -56.22
CA ALA A 389 28.25 -31.50 -56.49
C ALA A 389 29.56 -31.74 -55.72
N VAL A 390 29.82 -33.00 -55.40
CA VAL A 390 31.05 -33.45 -54.74
C VAL A 390 32.24 -33.05 -55.60
N TRP A 391 33.23 -32.42 -54.98
CA TRP A 391 34.42 -31.95 -55.68
C TRP A 391 35.38 -33.11 -55.90
N ASP A 392 35.81 -33.31 -57.15
CA ASP A 392 36.87 -34.24 -57.49
C ASP A 392 38.19 -33.48 -57.66
N HIS A 393 39.24 -33.95 -57.01
CA HIS A 393 40.57 -33.34 -57.11
C HIS A 393 41.20 -33.50 -58.49
N ALA A 394 40.81 -34.51 -59.28
CA ALA A 394 41.37 -34.76 -60.61
C ALA A 394 40.65 -34.00 -61.74
N VAL A 395 39.35 -33.73 -61.56
CA VAL A 395 38.46 -33.22 -62.63
C VAL A 395 37.84 -31.85 -62.29
N GLY A 396 37.79 -31.44 -61.01
CA GLY A 396 37.12 -30.21 -60.56
C GLY A 396 35.63 -30.41 -60.23
N CYS A 397 34.78 -29.37 -60.36
CA CYS A 397 33.31 -29.58 -60.32
C CYS A 397 32.92 -30.42 -61.55
N PRO A 398 32.22 -31.56 -61.38
CA PRO A 398 31.74 -32.38 -62.49
C PRO A 398 30.91 -31.63 -63.54
N ASN A 399 30.32 -30.50 -63.17
CA ASN A 399 29.48 -29.67 -64.03
C ASN A 399 30.21 -28.44 -64.62
N PHE A 400 31.55 -28.37 -64.55
CA PHE A 400 32.37 -27.31 -65.15
C PHE A 400 31.84 -25.88 -64.93
N CYS A 401 31.48 -25.54 -63.69
CA CYS A 401 30.90 -24.22 -63.40
C CYS A 401 31.97 -23.12 -63.38
N ASN A 402 31.88 -22.17 -64.30
CA ASN A 402 32.65 -20.92 -64.29
C ASN A 402 31.86 -19.84 -63.54
N GLY A 403 32.41 -19.35 -62.43
CA GLY A 403 31.66 -18.54 -61.45
C GLY A 403 31.82 -17.02 -61.54
N GLU A 404 32.67 -16.51 -62.43
CA GLU A 404 33.09 -15.10 -62.41
C GLU A 404 31.96 -14.13 -62.80
N GLU A 405 31.22 -14.42 -63.87
CA GLU A 405 30.16 -13.53 -64.40
C GLU A 405 28.97 -13.38 -63.42
N GLU A 406 28.57 -14.46 -62.75
CA GLU A 406 27.48 -14.44 -61.76
C GLU A 406 27.89 -13.69 -60.49
N LEU A 407 29.16 -13.78 -60.08
CA LEU A 407 29.67 -13.04 -58.92
C LEU A 407 29.86 -11.54 -59.21
N GLU A 408 30.14 -11.15 -60.45
CA GLU A 408 30.22 -9.74 -60.86
C GLU A 408 28.85 -9.08 -60.96
N ARG A 409 27.85 -9.76 -61.53
CA ARG A 409 26.47 -9.26 -61.58
C ARG A 409 25.93 -8.97 -60.18
N ARG A 410 26.21 -9.85 -59.22
CA ARG A 410 25.80 -9.69 -57.81
C ARG A 410 26.44 -8.48 -57.13
N ARG A 411 27.73 -8.24 -57.35
CA ARG A 411 28.43 -7.05 -56.83
C ARG A 411 27.80 -5.76 -57.37
N ALA A 412 27.50 -5.72 -58.67
CA ALA A 412 26.85 -4.55 -59.27
C ALA A 412 25.41 -4.32 -58.73
N GLU A 413 24.66 -5.38 -58.44
CA GLU A 413 23.34 -5.28 -57.81
C GLU A 413 23.41 -4.81 -56.35
N GLU A 414 24.40 -5.25 -55.58
CA GLU A 414 24.66 -4.79 -54.20
C GLU A 414 25.08 -3.32 -54.16
N ASP A 415 26.05 -2.92 -54.99
CA ASP A 415 26.50 -1.53 -55.11
C ASP A 415 25.35 -0.59 -55.52
N ALA A 416 24.46 -1.04 -56.42
CA ALA A 416 23.28 -0.28 -56.83
C ALA A 416 22.27 -0.08 -55.68
N ARG A 417 22.06 -1.11 -54.83
CA ARG A 417 21.20 -1.01 -53.64
C ARG A 417 21.78 -0.09 -52.58
N GLU A 418 23.10 -0.11 -52.37
CA GLU A 418 23.77 0.81 -51.46
C GLU A 418 23.69 2.25 -51.96
N ALA A 419 23.89 2.48 -53.26
CA ALA A 419 23.74 3.80 -53.87
C ALA A 419 22.31 4.37 -53.75
N GLU A 420 21.28 3.53 -53.85
CA GLU A 420 19.88 3.93 -53.66
C GLU A 420 19.61 4.36 -52.19
N ARG A 421 20.08 3.58 -51.22
CA ARG A 421 19.98 3.93 -49.78
C ARG A 421 20.74 5.21 -49.44
N GLU A 422 21.92 5.41 -50.03
CA GLU A 422 22.66 6.67 -49.88
C GLU A 422 21.92 7.86 -50.51
N ALA A 423 21.27 7.67 -51.65
CA ALA A 423 20.46 8.72 -52.27
C ALA A 423 19.24 9.08 -51.41
N GLU A 424 18.57 8.08 -50.83
CA GLU A 424 17.43 8.27 -49.91
C GLU A 424 17.86 9.00 -48.63
N THR A 425 18.94 8.57 -47.98
CA THR A 425 19.47 9.25 -46.78
C THR A 425 19.91 10.69 -47.06
N ARG A 426 20.54 10.96 -48.21
CA ARG A 426 20.87 12.32 -48.64
C ARG A 426 19.62 13.15 -48.94
N ALA A 427 18.54 12.55 -49.45
CA ALA A 427 17.27 13.24 -49.67
C ALA A 427 16.61 13.64 -48.34
N LEU A 428 16.62 12.74 -47.34
CA LEU A 428 16.14 13.04 -45.99
C LEU A 428 16.95 14.16 -45.34
N GLN A 429 18.29 14.10 -45.39
CA GLN A 429 19.15 15.16 -44.84
C GLN A 429 18.91 16.53 -45.50
N LYS A 430 18.65 16.56 -46.82
CA LYS A 430 18.30 17.79 -47.53
C LYS A 430 16.92 18.33 -47.11
N ALA A 431 15.95 17.45 -46.91
CA ALA A 431 14.63 17.83 -46.43
C ALA A 431 14.69 18.38 -45.00
N GLU A 432 15.45 17.74 -44.11
CA GLU A 432 15.69 18.21 -42.74
C GLU A 432 16.39 19.58 -42.72
N ALA A 433 17.42 19.79 -43.55
CA ALA A 433 18.10 21.08 -43.65
C ALA A 433 17.18 22.18 -44.23
N ALA A 434 16.34 21.84 -45.20
CA ALA A 434 15.33 22.76 -45.73
C ALA A 434 14.27 23.12 -44.67
N GLU A 435 13.84 22.16 -43.85
CA GLU A 435 12.93 22.42 -42.73
C GLU A 435 13.58 23.28 -41.64
N GLU A 436 14.84 23.03 -41.31
CA GLU A 436 15.59 23.81 -40.32
C GLU A 436 15.76 25.27 -40.78
N THR A 437 16.15 25.50 -42.04
CA THR A 437 16.26 26.86 -42.60
C THR A 437 14.91 27.58 -42.62
N ALA A 438 13.82 26.91 -43.02
CA ALA A 438 12.47 27.47 -42.98
C ALA A 438 12.04 27.84 -41.55
N ARG A 439 12.40 27.02 -40.55
CA ARG A 439 12.15 27.29 -39.13
C ARG A 439 12.93 28.51 -38.62
N LEU A 440 14.19 28.66 -39.01
CA LEU A 440 15.03 29.81 -38.65
C LEU A 440 14.49 31.11 -39.28
N GLU A 441 14.04 31.06 -40.54
CA GLU A 441 13.41 32.21 -41.20
C GLU A 441 12.09 32.61 -40.54
N ALA A 442 11.23 31.63 -40.22
CA ALA A 442 9.99 31.87 -39.49
C ALA A 442 10.25 32.50 -38.11
N SER A 443 11.30 32.07 -37.40
CA SER A 443 11.73 32.65 -36.13
C SER A 443 12.20 34.10 -36.28
N ARG A 444 13.00 34.38 -37.32
CA ARG A 444 13.46 35.73 -37.64
C ARG A 444 12.28 36.66 -37.96
N ASN A 445 11.29 36.20 -38.72
CA ASN A 445 10.09 36.97 -39.06
C ASN A 445 9.29 37.33 -37.79
N THR A 446 9.10 36.36 -36.88
CA THR A 446 8.41 36.59 -35.61
C THR A 446 9.19 37.55 -34.71
N ALA A 447 10.53 37.48 -34.69
CA ALA A 447 11.36 38.38 -33.90
C ALA A 447 11.38 39.81 -34.43
N ALA A 448 11.30 39.99 -35.75
CA ALA A 448 11.34 41.31 -36.40
C ALA A 448 10.01 42.07 -36.36
N SER A 449 8.88 41.37 -36.21
CA SER A 449 7.56 41.99 -36.20
C SER A 449 7.25 42.66 -34.85
N SER A 450 6.82 43.93 -34.92
CA SER A 450 6.46 44.73 -33.75
C SER A 450 5.20 44.22 -33.03
N GLU A 451 4.27 43.57 -33.75
CA GLU A 451 3.02 43.05 -33.18
C GLU A 451 3.30 41.88 -32.22
N PHE A 452 4.20 40.96 -32.58
CA PHE A 452 4.61 39.87 -31.68
C PHE A 452 5.42 40.38 -30.49
N VAL A 453 6.22 41.44 -30.67
CA VAL A 453 6.93 42.09 -29.56
C VAL A 453 5.92 42.72 -28.59
N ALA A 454 4.91 43.44 -29.09
CA ALA A 454 3.86 44.06 -28.29
C ALA A 454 3.00 43.01 -27.56
N LEU A 455 2.70 41.88 -28.20
CA LEU A 455 1.99 40.78 -27.54
C LEU A 455 2.80 40.20 -26.37
N ARG A 456 4.11 39.94 -26.56
CA ARG A 456 4.97 39.43 -25.47
C ARG A 456 5.07 40.40 -24.30
N THR A 457 5.16 41.71 -24.56
CA THR A 457 5.19 42.71 -23.48
C THR A 457 3.85 42.80 -22.75
N GLN A 458 2.72 42.68 -23.45
CA GLN A 458 1.40 42.58 -22.83
C GLN A 458 1.27 41.33 -21.94
N GLN A 459 1.66 40.16 -22.44
CA GLN A 459 1.60 38.90 -21.69
C GLN A 459 2.50 38.95 -20.45
N ALA A 460 3.72 39.50 -20.57
CA ALA A 460 4.61 39.70 -19.43
C ALA A 460 4.03 40.66 -18.37
N ALA A 461 3.36 41.73 -18.79
CA ALA A 461 2.70 42.66 -17.88
C ALA A 461 1.48 42.02 -17.19
N GLU A 462 0.70 41.20 -17.90
CA GLU A 462 -0.40 40.40 -17.32
C GLU A 462 0.13 39.40 -16.29
N MET A 463 1.22 38.69 -16.60
CA MET A 463 1.89 37.79 -15.66
C MET A 463 2.32 38.53 -14.38
N ALA A 464 2.93 39.70 -14.52
CA ALA A 464 3.36 40.50 -13.37
C ALA A 464 2.18 40.92 -12.48
N ARG A 465 1.06 41.32 -13.08
CA ARG A 465 -0.17 41.65 -12.34
C ARG A 465 -0.79 40.42 -11.67
N PHE A 466 -0.79 39.27 -12.34
CA PHE A 466 -1.25 38.01 -11.76
C PHE A 466 -0.43 37.61 -10.51
N ARG A 467 0.90 37.75 -10.57
CA ARG A 467 1.76 37.50 -9.38
C ARG A 467 1.48 38.48 -8.25
N GLY A 468 1.21 39.75 -8.57
CA GLY A 468 0.79 40.73 -7.56
C GLY A 468 -0.54 40.37 -6.90
N TYR A 469 -1.50 39.89 -7.70
CA TYR A 469 -2.78 39.36 -7.23
C TYR A 469 -2.59 38.13 -6.33
N GLU A 470 -1.78 37.17 -6.74
CA GLU A 470 -1.44 35.97 -5.97
C GLU A 470 -0.84 36.33 -4.60
N ALA A 471 0.18 37.18 -4.58
CA ALA A 471 0.82 37.63 -3.35
C ALA A 471 -0.20 38.30 -2.41
N LYS A 472 -1.03 39.20 -2.94
CA LYS A 472 -2.09 39.87 -2.17
C LYS A 472 -3.13 38.87 -1.62
N ALA A 473 -3.52 37.87 -2.39
CA ALA A 473 -4.47 36.84 -1.98
C ALA A 473 -3.88 35.96 -0.86
N MET A 474 -2.62 35.54 -1.00
CA MET A 474 -1.91 34.76 0.02
C MET A 474 -1.71 35.55 1.31
N ASP A 475 -1.33 36.82 1.22
CA ASP A 475 -1.17 37.69 2.40
C ASP A 475 -2.50 37.94 3.10
N ALA A 476 -3.59 38.13 2.35
CA ALA A 476 -4.93 38.24 2.92
C ALA A 476 -5.35 36.93 3.62
N LEU A 477 -5.06 35.77 3.05
CA LEU A 477 -5.31 34.47 3.69
C LEU A 477 -4.50 34.35 4.98
N ARG A 478 -3.18 34.57 4.94
CA ARG A 478 -2.30 34.51 6.12
C ARG A 478 -2.78 35.43 7.24
N ALA A 479 -3.22 36.64 6.91
CA ALA A 479 -3.77 37.58 7.87
C ALA A 479 -5.09 37.09 8.50
N ARG A 480 -5.98 36.47 7.72
CA ARG A 480 -7.20 35.84 8.26
C ARG A 480 -6.86 34.63 9.15
N GLN A 481 -5.91 33.82 8.74
CA GLN A 481 -5.48 32.64 9.49
C GLN A 481 -4.83 33.03 10.83
N SER A 482 -3.94 34.03 10.87
CA SER A 482 -3.33 34.50 12.13
C SER A 482 -4.40 35.03 13.10
N ARG A 483 -5.37 35.82 12.60
CA ARG A 483 -6.48 36.29 13.44
C ARG A 483 -7.32 35.15 14.02
N ARG A 484 -7.57 34.08 13.26
CA ARG A 484 -8.31 32.90 13.75
C ARG A 484 -7.51 32.14 14.81
N ARG A 485 -6.20 31.94 14.59
CA ARG A 485 -5.30 31.30 15.58
C ARG A 485 -5.24 32.10 16.86
N GLU A 486 -4.94 33.40 16.79
CA GLU A 486 -4.91 34.30 17.94
C GLU A 486 -6.23 34.33 18.70
N ALA A 487 -7.37 34.32 17.97
CA ALA A 487 -8.69 34.30 18.60
C ALA A 487 -8.98 32.98 19.32
N LEU A 488 -8.53 31.83 18.79
CA LEU A 488 -8.70 30.54 19.46
C LEU A 488 -7.76 30.43 20.67
N GLU A 489 -6.48 30.76 20.50
CA GLU A 489 -5.48 30.77 21.57
C GLU A 489 -5.93 31.64 22.75
N ALA A 490 -6.47 32.84 22.47
CA ALA A 490 -7.01 33.71 23.52
C ALA A 490 -8.20 33.08 24.26
N ARG A 491 -9.12 32.43 23.55
CA ARG A 491 -10.26 31.74 24.19
C ARG A 491 -9.79 30.56 25.04
N LEU A 492 -8.83 29.79 24.57
CA LEU A 492 -8.29 28.64 25.29
C LEU A 492 -7.51 29.09 26.54
N ALA A 493 -6.76 30.19 26.46
CA ALA A 493 -6.10 30.80 27.60
C ALA A 493 -7.10 31.30 28.66
N ASP A 494 -8.18 31.96 28.22
CA ASP A 494 -9.26 32.40 29.13
C ASP A 494 -9.95 31.23 29.84
N LEU A 495 -10.12 30.09 29.17
CA LEU A 495 -10.69 28.87 29.78
C LEU A 495 -9.73 28.28 30.81
N ASP A 496 -8.43 28.28 30.52
CA ASP A 496 -7.36 27.85 31.42
C ASP A 496 -7.35 28.64 32.73
N ASP A 497 -7.33 29.97 32.62
CA ASP A 497 -7.26 30.85 33.77
C ASP A 497 -8.52 30.71 34.64
N LYS A 498 -9.70 30.58 34.02
CA LYS A 498 -10.96 30.32 34.74
C LYS A 498 -10.95 28.98 35.47
N MET A 499 -10.29 27.96 34.94
CA MET A 499 -10.17 26.65 35.60
C MET A 499 -9.19 26.70 36.77
N ARG A 500 -8.01 27.28 36.56
CA ARG A 500 -7.01 27.50 37.62
C ARG A 500 -7.57 28.30 38.78
N ASP A 501 -8.33 29.36 38.49
CA ASP A 501 -9.00 30.17 39.52
C ASP A 501 -10.01 29.37 40.35
N ARG A 502 -10.73 28.42 39.74
CA ARG A 502 -11.66 27.55 40.45
C ARG A 502 -10.91 26.56 41.34
N HIS A 503 -9.88 25.91 40.80
CA HIS A 503 -9.01 24.98 41.53
C HIS A 503 -8.38 25.67 42.74
N ALA A 504 -7.80 26.86 42.55
CA ALA A 504 -7.20 27.65 43.63
C ALA A 504 -8.21 28.01 44.74
N LYS A 505 -9.44 28.40 44.39
CA LYS A 505 -10.50 28.68 45.38
C LYS A 505 -10.89 27.41 46.15
N THR A 506 -11.02 26.28 45.47
CA THR A 506 -11.36 25.01 46.14
C THR A 506 -10.26 24.49 47.05
N GLU A 507 -8.99 24.69 46.68
CA GLU A 507 -7.82 24.40 47.53
C GLU A 507 -7.82 25.27 48.78
N GLN A 508 -7.96 26.59 48.61
CA GLN A 508 -8.06 27.54 49.74
C GLN A 508 -9.20 27.17 50.71
N HIS A 509 -10.39 26.84 50.19
CA HIS A 509 -11.51 26.43 51.02
C HIS A 509 -11.26 25.12 51.79
N LEU A 510 -10.51 24.18 51.20
CA LEU A 510 -10.12 22.95 51.90
C LEU A 510 -9.10 23.26 52.99
N ASP A 511 -8.09 24.07 52.69
CA ASP A 511 -7.05 24.49 53.64
C ASP A 511 -7.63 25.22 54.85
N ASP A 512 -8.48 26.22 54.62
CA ASP A 512 -9.16 26.97 55.68
C ASP A 512 -9.91 26.02 56.62
N ARG A 513 -10.65 25.05 56.06
CA ARG A 513 -11.38 24.06 56.84
C ARG A 513 -10.45 23.12 57.62
N GLN A 514 -9.30 22.76 57.06
CA GLN A 514 -8.32 21.91 57.72
C GLN A 514 -7.65 22.64 58.89
N ILE A 515 -7.25 23.90 58.69
CA ILE A 515 -6.67 24.78 59.70
C ILE A 515 -7.66 24.95 60.87
N LEU A 516 -8.93 25.27 60.58
CA LEU A 516 -9.97 25.40 61.61
C LEU A 516 -10.13 24.11 62.44
N ALA A 517 -10.16 22.95 61.78
CA ALA A 517 -10.28 21.67 62.47
C ALA A 517 -9.04 21.35 63.35
N GLU A 518 -7.84 21.73 62.92
CA GLU A 518 -6.63 21.61 63.76
C GLU A 518 -6.69 22.52 64.97
N LEU A 519 -7.07 23.79 64.79
CA LEU A 519 -7.21 24.78 65.87
C LEU A 519 -8.24 24.33 66.92
N GLU A 520 -9.39 23.84 66.48
CA GLU A 520 -10.42 23.28 67.37
C GLU A 520 -9.91 22.07 68.16
N LEU A 521 -9.21 21.14 67.50
CA LEU A 521 -8.65 19.96 68.17
C LEU A 521 -7.62 20.38 69.23
N GLN A 522 -6.72 21.30 68.90
CA GLN A 522 -5.73 21.81 69.84
C GLN A 522 -6.39 22.46 71.07
N SER A 523 -7.38 23.32 70.86
CA SER A 523 -8.16 23.92 71.95
C SER A 523 -8.78 22.87 72.88
N VAL A 524 -9.41 21.83 72.31
CA VAL A 524 -10.01 20.74 73.09
C VAL A 524 -8.96 19.95 73.88
N LEU A 525 -7.77 19.74 73.31
CA LEU A 525 -6.68 19.03 73.96
C LEU A 525 -6.08 19.85 75.11
N GLU A 526 -5.88 21.16 74.91
CA GLU A 526 -5.44 22.08 75.96
C GLU A 526 -6.42 22.12 77.14
N ASP A 527 -7.73 22.14 76.87
CA ASP A 527 -8.74 22.13 77.93
C ASP A 527 -8.76 20.81 78.71
N LYS A 528 -8.53 19.68 78.05
CA LYS A 528 -8.32 18.38 78.73
C LYS A 528 -7.07 18.43 79.60
N GLU A 529 -6.01 19.06 79.14
CA GLU A 529 -4.75 19.20 79.89
C GLU A 529 -4.93 20.03 81.15
N LYS A 530 -5.60 21.19 81.02
CA LYS A 530 -5.98 22.03 82.17
C LYS A 530 -6.81 21.24 83.19
N LYS A 531 -7.79 20.44 82.74
CA LYS A 531 -8.63 19.59 83.62
C LYS A 531 -7.82 18.50 84.32
N VAL A 532 -6.93 17.82 83.62
CA VAL A 532 -6.05 16.77 84.20
C VAL A 532 -5.10 17.38 85.23
N ARG A 533 -4.50 18.55 84.94
CA ARG A 533 -3.64 19.30 85.86
C ARG A 533 -4.38 19.77 87.10
N LEU A 534 -5.57 20.35 86.93
CA LEU A 534 -6.40 20.80 88.05
C LEU A 534 -6.82 19.62 88.95
N LYS A 535 -7.21 18.49 88.35
CA LYS A 535 -7.55 17.26 89.09
C LYS A 535 -6.35 16.69 89.85
N LEU A 536 -5.16 16.69 89.23
CA LEU A 536 -3.93 16.28 89.91
C LEU A 536 -3.66 17.14 91.13
N ARG A 537 -3.71 18.46 90.98
CA ARG A 537 -3.50 19.40 92.09
C ARG A 537 -4.48 19.17 93.23
N TYR A 538 -5.76 18.99 92.91
CA TYR A 538 -6.79 18.67 93.92
C TYR A 538 -6.49 17.35 94.65
N MET A 539 -6.08 16.30 93.91
CA MET A 539 -5.72 15.00 94.50
C MET A 539 -4.44 15.07 95.32
N GLU A 540 -3.45 15.87 94.91
CA GLU A 540 -2.22 16.15 95.66
C GLU A 540 -2.55 16.85 96.97
N ASP A 541 -3.34 17.93 96.94
CA ASP A 541 -3.77 18.66 98.13
C ASP A 541 -4.58 17.78 99.09
N TYR A 542 -5.42 16.87 98.54
CA TYR A 542 -6.18 15.89 99.32
C TYR A 542 -5.28 14.85 100.01
N CYS A 543 -4.29 14.28 99.28
CA CYS A 543 -3.40 13.24 99.79
C CYS A 543 -2.28 13.76 100.70
N HIS A 544 -1.80 14.99 100.49
CA HIS A 544 -0.71 15.59 101.26
C HIS A 544 -1.19 16.47 102.43
N GLY A 545 -2.48 16.79 102.49
CA GLY A 545 -3.05 17.63 103.56
C GLY A 545 -2.62 19.10 103.49
N THR A 546 -2.13 19.55 102.33
CA THR A 546 -1.69 20.92 102.07
C THR A 546 -2.87 21.83 101.80
N GLY A 547 -3.66 22.11 102.85
CA GLY A 547 -4.62 23.23 102.84
C GLY A 547 -3.92 24.57 103.11
N PRO A 548 -4.45 25.70 102.61
CA PRO A 548 -4.01 27.05 103.00
C PRO A 548 -4.01 27.18 104.54
N GLU A 549 -3.02 27.87 105.11
CA GLU A 549 -2.82 27.94 106.57
C GLU A 549 -4.06 28.41 107.36
N GLU A 550 -4.94 29.18 106.73
CA GLU A 550 -6.19 29.71 107.31
C GLU A 550 -7.20 28.60 107.67
N ALA A 551 -7.20 27.46 106.95
CA ALA A 551 -8.12 26.34 107.21
C ALA A 551 -7.68 25.41 108.37
N ARG A 552 -6.48 25.65 108.96
CA ARG A 552 -5.93 24.80 110.02
C ARG A 552 -6.50 25.12 111.41
N HIS A 553 -7.07 26.30 111.60
CA HIS A 553 -7.62 26.74 112.90
C HIS A 553 -9.02 26.19 113.20
N GLU A 554 -9.86 25.94 112.19
CA GLU A 554 -11.21 25.36 112.36
C GLU A 554 -11.24 23.81 112.30
N ALA A 555 -10.17 23.18 111.79
CA ALA A 555 -10.09 21.72 111.63
C ALA A 555 -9.88 20.93 112.94
N ARG A 556 -9.72 21.61 114.08
CA ARG A 556 -9.48 20.96 115.39
C ARG A 556 -10.71 20.27 115.99
N ALA A 557 -11.89 20.39 115.36
CA ALA A 557 -13.16 19.81 115.81
C ALA A 557 -13.73 18.68 114.91
N MET A 558 -12.97 18.21 113.90
CA MET A 558 -13.40 17.14 112.98
C MET A 558 -12.46 15.92 113.03
N PRO A 559 -12.95 14.69 112.75
CA PRO A 559 -12.12 13.49 112.77
C PRO A 559 -10.96 13.60 111.75
N PRO A 560 -9.80 12.98 112.02
CA PRO A 560 -8.64 13.06 111.15
C PRO A 560 -8.96 12.52 109.74
N ARG A 561 -8.65 13.30 108.71
CA ARG A 561 -8.78 12.88 107.30
C ARG A 561 -7.95 11.61 107.06
N GLN A 562 -8.59 10.50 106.69
CA GLN A 562 -7.92 9.23 106.40
C GLN A 562 -7.66 9.10 104.90
N VAL A 563 -6.40 9.23 104.48
CA VAL A 563 -5.95 8.88 103.14
C VAL A 563 -5.80 7.37 103.06
N THR A 564 -6.54 6.71 102.17
CA THR A 564 -6.48 5.26 102.00
C THR A 564 -5.42 4.87 100.97
N ALA A 565 -4.95 3.62 101.02
CA ALA A 565 -4.03 3.09 100.00
C ALA A 565 -4.60 3.17 98.57
N ARG A 566 -5.93 3.15 98.44
CA ARG A 566 -6.66 3.32 97.18
C ARG A 566 -6.52 4.74 96.62
N ASP A 567 -6.51 5.76 97.47
CA ASP A 567 -6.40 7.16 97.05
C ASP A 567 -5.00 7.48 96.50
N LEU A 568 -3.96 6.91 97.12
CA LEU A 568 -2.57 7.00 96.61
C LEU A 568 -2.40 6.27 95.28
N GLU A 569 -3.09 5.16 95.08
CA GLU A 569 -3.09 4.44 93.81
C GLU A 569 -3.80 5.23 92.71
N GLN A 570 -4.93 5.89 93.03
CA GLN A 570 -5.61 6.79 92.08
C GLN A 570 -4.75 7.99 91.70
N LEU A 571 -3.97 8.55 92.64
CA LEU A 571 -3.01 9.61 92.36
C LEU A 571 -1.89 9.14 91.41
N ARG A 572 -1.32 7.95 91.66
CA ARG A 572 -0.33 7.32 90.75
C ARG A 572 -0.89 7.13 89.34
N GLN A 573 -2.12 6.60 89.22
CA GLN A 573 -2.79 6.45 87.94
C GLN A 573 -2.95 7.80 87.21
N GLN A 574 -3.29 8.86 87.95
CA GLN A 574 -3.44 10.18 87.37
C GLN A 574 -2.10 10.79 86.88
N TYR A 575 -0.98 10.51 87.57
CA TYR A 575 0.36 10.87 87.07
C TYR A 575 0.71 10.14 85.78
N CYS A 576 0.43 8.83 85.68
CA CYS A 576 0.60 8.09 84.44
C CYS A 576 -0.23 8.67 83.29
N VAL A 577 -1.44 9.17 83.57
CA VAL A 577 -2.28 9.87 82.58
C VAL A 577 -1.63 11.16 82.11
N ARG A 578 -1.06 11.98 83.02
CA ARG A 578 -0.34 13.22 82.66
C ARG A 578 0.88 12.92 81.80
N ASP A 579 1.72 11.98 82.23
CA ASP A 579 3.00 11.69 81.55
C ASP A 579 2.79 11.01 80.18
N GLY A 580 1.65 10.35 79.98
CA GLY A 580 1.23 9.79 78.70
C GLY A 580 0.42 10.75 77.80
N MET A 581 0.05 11.93 78.30
CA MET A 581 -0.90 12.82 77.63
C MET A 581 -0.34 13.41 76.34
N GLU A 582 0.86 13.96 76.39
CA GLU A 582 1.51 14.63 75.25
C GLU A 582 1.64 13.68 74.05
N ARG A 583 2.09 12.44 74.29
CA ARG A 583 2.17 11.41 73.23
C ARG A 583 0.80 11.09 72.63
N ARG A 584 -0.26 11.04 73.44
CA ARG A 584 -1.63 10.80 72.96
C ARG A 584 -2.18 11.99 72.17
N HIS A 585 -1.93 13.21 72.62
CA HIS A 585 -2.27 14.44 71.90
C HIS A 585 -1.59 14.48 70.54
N GLN A 586 -0.27 14.24 70.52
CA GLN A 586 0.51 14.22 69.29
C GLN A 586 0.02 13.15 68.31
N SER A 587 -0.32 11.96 68.81
CA SER A 587 -0.90 10.90 67.97
C SER A 587 -2.27 11.29 67.39
N GLN A 588 -3.11 12.00 68.14
CA GLN A 588 -4.40 12.49 67.64
C GLN A 588 -4.23 13.58 66.57
N ILE A 589 -3.31 14.52 66.78
CA ILE A 589 -2.98 15.58 65.81
C ILE A 589 -2.39 14.97 64.55
N ASN A 590 -1.42 14.06 64.67
CA ASN A 590 -0.81 13.37 63.54
C ASN A 590 -1.85 12.57 62.74
N GLY A 591 -2.76 11.86 63.42
CA GLY A 591 -3.83 11.11 62.76
C GLY A 591 -4.87 12.00 62.07
N LEU A 592 -5.07 13.24 62.53
CA LEU A 592 -5.87 14.24 61.82
C LEU A 592 -5.12 14.74 60.57
N ARG A 593 -3.86 15.14 60.73
CA ARG A 593 -2.98 15.62 59.65
C ARG A 593 -2.82 14.61 58.52
N GLU A 594 -2.66 13.34 58.84
CA GLU A 594 -2.56 12.27 57.83
C GLU A 594 -3.85 12.16 56.99
N LYS A 595 -5.02 12.27 57.63
CA LYS A 595 -6.31 12.27 56.93
C LYS A 595 -6.50 13.53 56.07
N GLN A 596 -6.04 14.67 56.57
CA GLN A 596 -6.08 15.95 55.86
C GLN A 596 -5.16 15.92 54.63
N ALA A 597 -3.92 15.44 54.79
CA ALA A 597 -2.96 15.25 53.71
C ALA A 597 -3.50 14.33 52.62
N LYS A 598 -4.13 13.19 52.99
CA LYS A 598 -4.77 12.30 52.01
C LYS A 598 -5.88 13.00 51.22
N LYS A 599 -6.73 13.77 51.89
CA LYS A 599 -7.81 14.53 51.22
C LYS A 599 -7.27 15.62 50.31
N MET A 600 -6.17 16.28 50.70
CA MET A 600 -5.51 17.27 49.86
C MET A 600 -4.92 16.60 48.61
N GLN A 601 -4.25 15.46 48.77
CA GLN A 601 -3.73 14.69 47.63
C GLN A 601 -4.85 14.29 46.67
N GLU A 602 -5.96 13.75 47.17
CA GLU A 602 -7.12 13.37 46.35
C GLU A 602 -7.76 14.59 45.63
N LEU A 603 -7.61 15.80 46.15
CA LEU A 603 -8.05 17.03 45.49
C LEU A 603 -7.08 17.43 44.37
N VAL A 604 -5.78 17.45 44.67
CA VAL A 604 -4.73 17.76 43.69
C VAL A 604 -4.77 16.78 42.51
N ASP A 605 -4.91 15.48 42.77
CA ASP A 605 -5.01 14.47 41.71
C ASP A 605 -6.25 14.71 40.81
N ARG A 606 -7.36 15.17 41.40
CA ARG A 606 -8.56 15.52 40.64
C ARG A 606 -8.36 16.78 39.80
N HIS A 607 -7.76 17.82 40.38
CA HIS A 607 -7.43 19.05 39.66
C HIS A 607 -6.48 18.77 38.50
N GLN A 608 -5.46 17.94 38.72
CA GLN A 608 -4.55 17.53 37.66
C GLN A 608 -5.28 16.81 36.52
N ALA A 609 -6.14 15.83 36.84
CA ALA A 609 -6.93 15.14 35.83
C ALA A 609 -7.89 16.07 35.06
N GLU A 610 -8.46 17.08 35.72
CA GLU A 610 -9.29 18.09 35.07
C GLU A 610 -8.49 19.02 34.15
N MET A 611 -7.25 19.38 34.53
CA MET A 611 -6.33 20.15 33.69
C MET A 611 -5.86 19.33 32.49
N ASP A 612 -5.45 18.08 32.70
CA ASP A 612 -5.01 17.17 31.63
C ASP A 612 -6.14 16.99 30.60
N ALA A 613 -7.38 16.75 31.06
CA ALA A 613 -8.53 16.61 30.18
C ALA A 613 -8.90 17.89 29.43
N LEU A 614 -8.53 19.06 29.96
CA LEU A 614 -8.69 20.34 29.28
C LEU A 614 -7.57 20.57 28.26
N ASP A 615 -6.34 20.19 28.57
CA ASP A 615 -5.22 20.21 27.62
C ASP A 615 -5.47 19.30 26.41
N ASP A 616 -6.01 18.10 26.62
CA ASP A 616 -6.42 17.21 25.52
C ASP A 616 -7.46 17.88 24.61
N ARG A 617 -8.48 18.54 25.18
CA ARG A 617 -9.48 19.28 24.39
C ARG A 617 -8.88 20.47 23.64
N LYS A 618 -7.91 21.18 24.22
CA LYS A 618 -7.20 22.25 23.51
C LYS A 618 -6.45 21.71 22.32
N ILE A 619 -5.77 20.58 22.48
CA ILE A 619 -5.04 19.92 21.39
C ILE A 619 -6.03 19.59 20.26
N ASP A 620 -7.16 18.96 20.58
CA ASP A 620 -8.19 18.64 19.59
C ASP A 620 -8.73 19.89 18.86
N GLU A 621 -9.05 20.96 19.59
CA GLU A 621 -9.52 22.22 19.00
C GLU A 621 -8.45 22.89 18.13
N MET A 622 -7.18 22.83 18.56
CA MET A 622 -6.07 23.40 17.80
C MET A 622 -5.75 22.60 16.53
N GLU A 623 -5.81 21.28 16.60
CA GLU A 623 -5.70 20.39 15.44
C GLU A 623 -6.86 20.59 14.47
N GLY A 624 -8.09 20.73 14.99
CA GLY A 624 -9.27 21.06 14.19
C GLY A 624 -9.11 22.36 13.43
N LEU A 625 -8.69 23.44 14.11
CA LEU A 625 -8.41 24.71 13.43
C LEU A 625 -7.26 24.57 12.42
N ALA A 626 -6.19 23.86 12.74
CA ALA A 626 -5.08 23.65 11.81
C ALA A 626 -5.53 22.96 10.51
N ALA A 627 -6.41 21.96 10.61
CA ALA A 627 -7.01 21.29 9.46
C ALA A 627 -7.88 22.24 8.61
N GLU A 628 -8.71 23.06 9.24
CA GLU A 628 -9.52 24.08 8.54
C GLU A 628 -8.63 25.09 7.79
N LEU A 629 -7.56 25.57 8.43
CA LEU A 629 -6.66 26.54 7.81
C LEU A 629 -5.89 25.92 6.62
N ALA A 630 -5.50 24.64 6.71
CA ALA A 630 -4.88 23.92 5.61
C ALA A 630 -5.85 23.75 4.43
N ALA A 631 -7.11 23.39 4.71
CA ALA A 631 -8.13 23.28 3.67
C ALA A 631 -8.40 24.62 2.95
N ASP A 632 -8.40 25.74 3.69
CA ASP A 632 -8.52 27.09 3.11
C ASP A 632 -7.33 27.44 2.19
N GLU A 633 -6.12 27.03 2.57
CA GLU A 633 -4.90 27.21 1.76
C GLU A 633 -4.94 26.38 0.48
N ASP A 634 -5.28 25.09 0.58
CA ASP A 634 -5.43 24.20 -0.57
C ASP A 634 -6.50 24.72 -1.55
N ALA A 635 -7.64 25.21 -1.03
CA ALA A 635 -8.70 25.79 -1.83
C ALA A 635 -8.25 27.05 -2.60
N LEU A 636 -7.45 27.91 -1.96
CA LEU A 636 -6.90 29.11 -2.60
C LEU A 636 -5.86 28.74 -3.67
N LEU A 637 -4.94 27.82 -3.36
CA LEU A 637 -3.93 27.34 -4.32
C LEU A 637 -4.58 26.67 -5.53
N ALA A 638 -5.62 25.86 -5.33
CA ALA A 638 -6.37 25.25 -6.43
C ALA A 638 -7.02 26.31 -7.34
N ARG A 639 -7.62 27.36 -6.76
CA ARG A 639 -8.19 28.49 -7.53
C ARG A 639 -7.12 29.26 -8.30
N ILE A 640 -5.97 29.52 -7.68
CA ILE A 640 -4.84 30.20 -8.35
C ILE A 640 -4.32 29.36 -9.51
N ALA A 641 -4.10 28.06 -9.30
CA ALA A 641 -3.65 27.14 -10.33
C ALA A 641 -4.65 27.04 -11.50
N GLN A 642 -5.95 26.99 -11.21
CA GLN A 642 -7.00 27.01 -12.24
C GLN A 642 -6.93 28.28 -13.08
N ARG A 643 -6.81 29.46 -12.45
CA ARG A 643 -6.71 30.74 -13.17
C ARG A 643 -5.39 30.87 -13.93
N GLN A 644 -4.30 30.34 -13.40
CA GLN A 644 -3.01 30.29 -14.09
C GLN A 644 -3.13 29.47 -15.40
N ALA A 645 -3.73 28.28 -15.33
CA ALA A 645 -3.93 27.43 -16.50
C ALA A 645 -4.83 28.09 -17.56
N ARG A 646 -5.91 28.77 -17.13
CA ARG A 646 -6.77 29.56 -18.04
C ARG A 646 -6.00 30.69 -18.71
N LEU A 647 -5.16 31.40 -17.95
CA LEU A 647 -4.35 32.50 -18.46
C LEU A 647 -3.30 32.03 -19.47
N GLU A 648 -2.64 30.89 -19.21
CA GLU A 648 -1.72 30.25 -20.17
C GLU A 648 -2.42 29.85 -21.46
N MET A 649 -3.57 29.17 -21.37
CA MET A 649 -4.37 28.79 -22.53
C MET A 649 -4.79 30.03 -23.34
N ARG A 650 -5.11 31.13 -22.65
CA ARG A 650 -5.45 32.40 -23.28
C ARG A 650 -4.26 32.99 -24.03
N TRP A 651 -3.08 33.02 -23.42
CA TRP A 651 -1.87 33.54 -24.06
C TRP A 651 -1.48 32.74 -25.30
N ASP A 652 -1.58 31.41 -25.24
CA ASP A 652 -1.37 30.55 -26.39
C ASP A 652 -2.38 30.85 -27.50
N LEU A 653 -3.67 30.97 -27.18
CA LEU A 653 -4.70 31.29 -28.16
C LEU A 653 -4.49 32.68 -28.78
N MET A 654 -4.09 33.69 -27.98
CA MET A 654 -3.76 35.02 -28.49
C MET A 654 -2.55 35.00 -29.45
N ALA A 655 -1.50 34.26 -29.10
CA ALA A 655 -0.32 34.09 -29.95
C ALA A 655 -0.66 33.41 -31.27
N GLU A 656 -1.53 32.40 -31.22
CA GLU A 656 -1.97 31.65 -32.38
C GLU A 656 -2.89 32.45 -33.30
N VAL A 657 -3.83 33.21 -32.74
CA VAL A 657 -4.68 34.15 -33.50
C VAL A 657 -3.82 35.19 -34.22
N LEU A 658 -2.89 35.83 -33.51
CA LEU A 658 -1.99 36.83 -34.11
C LEU A 658 -1.13 36.22 -35.21
N ARG A 659 -0.64 35.00 -35.03
CA ARG A 659 0.13 34.28 -36.05
C ARG A 659 -0.65 34.08 -37.33
N VAL A 660 -1.86 33.54 -37.25
CA VAL A 660 -2.71 33.30 -38.43
C VAL A 660 -3.09 34.63 -39.11
N GLU A 661 -3.36 35.69 -38.35
CA GLU A 661 -3.62 37.02 -38.92
C GLU A 661 -2.42 37.58 -39.69
N MET A 662 -1.21 37.45 -39.13
CA MET A 662 0.02 37.92 -39.76
C MET A 662 0.40 37.09 -40.99
N GLU A 663 0.24 35.76 -40.94
CA GLU A 663 0.46 34.89 -42.10
C GLU A 663 -0.50 35.24 -43.25
N ARG A 664 -1.77 35.52 -42.95
CA ARG A 664 -2.77 35.97 -43.94
C ARG A 664 -2.45 37.36 -44.52
N ARG A 665 -1.92 38.27 -43.70
CA ARG A 665 -1.66 39.67 -44.10
C ARG A 665 -0.36 39.81 -44.90
N GLU A 666 0.71 39.15 -44.48
CA GLU A 666 2.04 39.28 -45.09
C GLU A 666 2.43 38.15 -46.05
N GLY A 667 1.70 37.02 -46.03
CA GLY A 667 2.00 35.86 -46.88
C GLY A 667 3.31 35.15 -46.52
N LYS A 668 3.90 35.43 -45.35
CA LYS A 668 5.10 34.78 -44.82
C LYS A 668 4.72 33.82 -43.72
N THR A 669 5.57 32.82 -43.47
CA THR A 669 5.45 31.94 -42.31
C THR A 669 6.05 32.60 -41.06
N PHE A 670 5.37 32.43 -39.94
CA PHE A 670 5.82 32.93 -38.64
C PHE A 670 5.98 31.76 -37.66
N ALA A 671 7.05 31.79 -36.86
CA ALA A 671 7.23 30.81 -35.80
C ALA A 671 6.19 31.00 -34.70
N LYS A 672 5.77 29.90 -34.07
CA LYS A 672 4.90 29.91 -32.89
C LYS A 672 5.57 30.72 -31.77
N VAL A 673 4.83 31.65 -31.18
CA VAL A 673 5.27 32.37 -29.98
C VAL A 673 4.88 31.54 -28.77
N GLU A 674 5.88 31.17 -27.96
CA GLU A 674 5.65 30.52 -26.67
C GLU A 674 5.11 31.54 -25.66
N ALA A 675 4.13 31.13 -24.86
CA ALA A 675 3.70 31.90 -23.70
C ALA A 675 4.87 32.15 -22.74
N PRO A 676 4.88 33.28 -22.02
CA PRO A 676 5.93 33.55 -21.03
C PRO A 676 5.97 32.45 -19.97
N LYS A 677 7.18 32.03 -19.61
CA LYS A 677 7.41 30.98 -18.61
C LYS A 677 7.22 31.55 -17.20
N TRP A 678 6.47 30.84 -16.37
CA TRP A 678 6.41 31.11 -14.95
C TRP A 678 7.80 30.92 -14.32
N PRO A 679 8.12 31.72 -13.28
CA PRO A 679 9.47 31.85 -12.75
C PRO A 679 9.88 30.65 -11.88
#